data_AF-A0A9P7RAU5-F1
#
_entry.id   AF-A0A9P7RAU5-F1
#
_cell.length_a   1.000
_cell.length_b   1.000
_cell.length_c   1.000
_cell.angle_alpha   90.00
_cell.angle_beta   90.00
_cell.angle_gamma   90.00
#
_symmetry.space_group_name_H-M   'P 1'
#
loop_
_entity.id
_entity.type
_entity.pdbx_description
1 polymer ?
#
loop_
_entity_poly.entity_id
_entity_poly.type
_entity_poly.pdbx_seq_one_letter_code
_entity_poly.pdbx_strand_id
1 'polypeptide(L)'
;MVRYSITVQNQSGSQQQYVLFNKPPVVTGRVQGQVWSNVFATANTPRGSRTNFTFSGQYSAVVATSQGSPSPGVQVNVSGERDVTLGSVRDDGTLVPGSTLQLIVAEDAPQFSSNPLPNSAFSKAFEIQTGNDFTFAQAKQENYLIGLGVSRTGNGQDGPLAAFVPEPSVRYQIQPLNTYYLTVGSYRKGEFIDANRIGGSIVAIDFNRLQSNLTTSTLASAALFLSSSVAAQGDAQTPLVGPARDAISPSSRPNIVFVLTDDQDLHMNSLEYIPLIQKRLIEEGTLYKKHFCTTAVCCPSRASLWTGKLAHNTNVTDLNPPYGGFPIFVKNGHNENYLPIWLQKAGYSTYYTGKMFNAHTVWNYDSPHLKGWNSSDFLLDPNTYDYYNATFQRDHEKPVNHLGEYSTDLVAEKAYGFLDEAVDAGKPFFLGIAPIAPHSNVNSSILLPVKGPDDDVPVSDDKFRVSIPLAAKRHEYLFEDAKVPRTENFNPDKPSGADWIRRQPKLTDENVAYNDKHYQGRLRALQAVDELVDGLVERLEKHGILDNTYIFYTTDNGYHISQHRLQPGKECGYEEDINIPLIVRGPSVPKGGVTEAVTAHVDLVPTILSLAGAPLRADFDGAPIPLSTKDLTESPLTREHVNVEYWGWAITESKFGFNGDDTKRIFNNTYKALRVVGEGYNLYYSVWCTNEHELYDMTTDPGQLHNLLHADEAALAAGATILGYPLKKVLPRLDSLLFVLKSCKGTTCSQPWKALHPTGNVGSLLEALAPRFDEFYVQQTRVQFDQCELGHIIEAEGPQFEHDGAVYWKGSKWSDWT
;
A
#
# COMPACT_ATOMS: atom_id res chain seq x y z
N MET A 1 11.68 17.96 -38.77
CA MET A 1 10.77 18.57 -37.77
C MET A 1 9.47 17.78 -37.78
N VAL A 2 9.13 17.11 -36.68
CA VAL A 2 7.91 16.29 -36.61
C VAL A 2 6.70 17.21 -36.48
N ARG A 3 5.71 17.02 -37.36
CA ARG A 3 4.44 17.76 -37.34
C ARG A 3 3.31 16.78 -37.08
N TYR A 4 2.42 17.13 -36.17
CA TYR A 4 1.22 16.37 -35.85
C TYR A 4 -0.01 17.08 -36.38
N SER A 5 -0.99 16.30 -36.82
CA SER A 5 -2.29 16.82 -37.26
C SER A 5 -3.41 15.95 -36.70
N ILE A 6 -4.45 16.60 -36.17
CA ILE A 6 -5.68 15.97 -35.69
C ILE A 6 -6.82 16.53 -36.53
N THR A 7 -7.43 15.66 -37.34
CA THR A 7 -8.65 15.98 -38.09
C THR A 7 -9.87 15.51 -37.34
N VAL A 8 -10.79 16.44 -37.06
CA VAL A 8 -12.06 16.14 -36.39
C VAL A 8 -13.19 16.37 -37.38
N GLN A 9 -14.03 15.35 -37.58
CA GLN A 9 -15.24 15.45 -38.40
C GLN A 9 -16.47 15.58 -37.49
N ASN A 10 -17.22 16.66 -37.61
CA ASN A 10 -18.41 16.86 -36.79
C ASN A 10 -19.60 16.07 -37.34
N GLN A 11 -20.04 15.04 -36.61
CA GLN A 11 -21.21 14.23 -36.93
C GLN A 11 -22.35 14.36 -35.90
N SER A 12 -22.26 15.27 -34.92
CA SER A 12 -23.19 15.32 -33.77
C SER A 12 -24.58 15.91 -34.07
N GLY A 13 -24.86 16.24 -35.33
CA GLY A 13 -26.15 16.80 -35.75
C GLY A 13 -26.32 18.32 -35.50
N SER A 14 -25.39 18.97 -34.82
CA SER A 14 -25.35 20.43 -34.57
C SER A 14 -23.92 20.98 -34.64
N GLN A 15 -23.74 22.30 -34.66
CA GLN A 15 -22.39 22.90 -34.58
C GLN A 15 -21.76 22.60 -33.21
N GLN A 16 -20.47 22.26 -33.19
CA GLN A 16 -19.72 21.95 -31.98
C GLN A 16 -18.46 22.81 -31.88
N GLN A 17 -18.12 23.25 -30.67
CA GLN A 17 -16.84 23.87 -30.38
C GLN A 17 -15.88 22.81 -29.84
N TYR A 18 -14.95 22.37 -30.69
CA TYR A 18 -13.90 21.43 -30.29
C TYR A 18 -12.76 22.17 -29.63
N VAL A 19 -12.21 21.58 -28.58
CA VAL A 19 -11.16 22.16 -27.73
C VAL A 19 -10.04 21.14 -27.60
N LEU A 20 -8.84 21.54 -28.01
CA LEU A 20 -7.62 20.74 -27.96
C LEU A 20 -6.70 21.31 -26.87
N PHE A 21 -6.16 20.44 -26.02
CA PHE A 21 -5.16 20.78 -25.00
C PHE A 21 -4.22 19.58 -24.80
N ASN A 22 -3.01 19.80 -24.29
CA ASN A 22 -2.06 18.71 -24.02
C ASN A 22 -2.33 18.06 -22.66
N LYS A 23 -1.84 16.84 -22.48
CA LYS A 23 -1.66 16.26 -21.16
C LYS A 23 -0.58 17.05 -20.40
N PRO A 24 -0.71 17.24 -19.07
CA PRO A 24 0.36 17.85 -18.27
C PRO A 24 1.69 17.08 -18.46
N PRO A 25 2.83 17.77 -18.60
CA PRO A 25 4.14 17.13 -18.66
C PRO A 25 4.47 16.45 -17.34
N VAL A 26 5.39 15.49 -17.38
CA VAL A 26 5.98 14.95 -16.15
C VAL A 26 7.04 15.94 -15.68
N VAL A 27 6.92 16.39 -14.43
CA VAL A 27 7.84 17.32 -13.80
C VAL A 27 8.48 16.63 -12.62
N THR A 28 9.81 16.52 -12.61
CA THR A 28 10.58 16.06 -11.45
C THR A 28 11.20 17.26 -10.76
N GLY A 29 10.99 17.38 -9.45
CA GLY A 29 11.27 18.58 -8.67
C GLY A 29 10.06 18.94 -7.82
N ARG A 30 10.25 19.66 -6.72
CA ARG A 30 9.17 19.96 -5.78
C ARG A 30 8.14 20.90 -6.41
N VAL A 31 6.99 20.35 -6.79
CA VAL A 31 5.83 21.09 -7.29
C VAL A 31 4.73 21.03 -6.23
N GLN A 32 4.52 22.13 -5.52
CA GLN A 32 3.37 22.27 -4.62
C GLN A 32 2.12 22.65 -5.41
N GLY A 33 1.18 21.71 -5.54
CA GLY A 33 -0.10 21.92 -6.21
C GLY A 33 -0.18 21.21 -7.57
N GLN A 34 -1.02 21.72 -8.47
CA GLN A 34 -1.31 21.10 -9.76
C GLN A 34 -0.42 21.66 -10.87
N VAL A 35 0.04 20.78 -11.78
CA VAL A 35 0.56 21.17 -13.09
C VAL A 35 -0.62 21.40 -14.03
N TRP A 36 -0.82 22.66 -14.42
CA TRP A 36 -1.95 23.05 -15.27
C TRP A 36 -1.71 22.66 -16.71
N SER A 37 -2.79 22.30 -17.42
CA SER A 37 -2.79 22.23 -18.89
C SER A 37 -3.46 23.47 -19.46
N ASN A 38 -3.17 23.77 -20.72
CA ASN A 38 -3.70 24.95 -21.38
C ASN A 38 -4.42 24.57 -22.68
N VAL A 39 -5.53 25.27 -22.96
CA VAL A 39 -6.23 25.18 -24.23
C VAL A 39 -5.33 25.65 -25.35
N PHE A 40 -4.86 24.66 -26.11
CA PHE A 40 -3.99 24.86 -27.25
C PHE A 40 -4.74 25.49 -28.43
N ALA A 41 -5.94 25.01 -28.73
CA ALA A 41 -6.74 25.52 -29.84
C ALA A 41 -8.22 25.22 -29.65
N THR A 42 -9.06 26.07 -30.22
CA THR A 42 -10.50 25.82 -30.32
C THR A 42 -10.98 25.98 -31.76
N ALA A 43 -11.99 25.21 -32.15
CA ALA A 43 -12.57 25.29 -33.48
C ALA A 43 -14.08 25.06 -33.46
N ASN A 44 -14.83 26.08 -33.88
CA ASN A 44 -16.25 25.98 -34.15
C ASN A 44 -16.47 25.25 -35.47
N THR A 45 -16.95 24.02 -35.42
CA THR A 45 -17.07 23.14 -36.58
C THR A 45 -18.55 22.91 -36.90
N PRO A 46 -19.07 23.40 -38.04
CA PRO A 46 -20.44 23.15 -38.45
C PRO A 46 -20.74 21.67 -38.63
N ARG A 47 -22.02 21.29 -38.55
CA ARG A 47 -22.48 19.91 -38.80
C ARG A 47 -21.98 19.42 -40.16
N GLY A 48 -21.42 18.21 -40.18
CA GLY A 48 -20.92 17.55 -41.40
C GLY A 48 -19.59 18.09 -41.92
N SER A 49 -19.03 19.14 -41.31
CA SER A 49 -17.74 19.73 -41.69
C SER A 49 -16.58 19.10 -40.92
N ARG A 50 -15.36 19.39 -41.38
CA ARG A 50 -14.11 18.98 -40.72
C ARG A 50 -13.35 20.19 -40.20
N THR A 51 -12.66 20.02 -39.09
CA THR A 51 -11.62 20.93 -38.61
C THR A 51 -10.31 20.19 -38.46
N ASN A 52 -9.20 20.89 -38.67
CA ASN A 52 -7.85 20.34 -38.55
C ASN A 52 -7.06 21.16 -37.52
N PHE A 53 -6.54 20.48 -36.50
CA PHE A 53 -5.56 21.04 -35.58
C PHE A 53 -4.17 20.58 -36.02
N THR A 54 -3.22 21.50 -36.22
CA THR A 54 -1.85 21.18 -36.64
C THR A 54 -0.85 21.82 -35.68
N PHE A 55 0.15 21.06 -35.23
CA PHE A 55 1.15 21.54 -34.28
C PHE A 55 2.51 20.85 -34.45
N SER A 56 3.56 21.49 -33.91
CA SER A 56 4.94 21.01 -33.95
C SER A 56 5.25 20.13 -32.75
N GLY A 57 6.12 19.13 -32.92
CA GLY A 57 6.72 18.36 -31.83
C GLY A 57 7.98 18.99 -31.23
N GLN A 58 8.23 20.27 -31.51
CA GLN A 58 9.30 21.04 -30.87
C GLN A 58 8.78 21.79 -29.65
N TYR A 59 9.55 21.72 -28.57
CA TYR A 59 9.19 22.28 -27.29
C TYR A 59 10.08 23.45 -26.94
N SER A 60 9.50 24.39 -26.20
CA SER A 60 10.20 25.49 -25.57
C SER A 60 9.98 25.42 -24.06
N ALA A 61 10.96 25.85 -23.28
CA ALA A 61 10.74 26.23 -21.90
C ALA A 61 10.09 27.61 -21.86
N VAL A 62 9.16 27.81 -20.92
CA VAL A 62 8.42 29.07 -20.77
C VAL A 62 8.43 29.54 -19.32
N VAL A 63 8.46 30.86 -19.15
CA VAL A 63 8.25 31.56 -17.89
C VAL A 63 7.15 32.60 -18.10
N ALA A 64 6.31 32.80 -17.09
CA ALA A 64 5.09 33.57 -17.22
C ALA A 64 4.58 34.13 -15.90
N THR A 65 3.59 35.00 -15.99
CA THR A 65 2.76 35.49 -14.87
C THR A 65 1.27 35.45 -15.22
N SER A 66 0.38 35.47 -14.22
CA SER A 66 -1.08 35.59 -14.43
C SER A 66 -1.72 36.63 -13.51
N GLN A 67 -2.79 37.28 -13.97
CA GLN A 67 -3.53 38.31 -13.20
C GLN A 67 -4.43 37.74 -12.09
N GLY A 68 -4.13 36.52 -11.61
CA GLY A 68 -4.86 35.81 -10.56
C GLY A 68 -4.28 34.42 -10.34
N SER A 69 -4.63 33.78 -9.22
CA SER A 69 -4.16 32.44 -8.88
C SER A 69 -4.50 31.43 -9.99
N PRO A 70 -3.53 30.57 -10.37
CA PRO A 70 -3.76 29.53 -11.38
C PRO A 70 -4.99 28.69 -11.05
N SER A 71 -6.01 28.78 -11.91
CA SER A 71 -7.30 28.08 -11.76
C SER A 71 -7.97 27.95 -13.13
N PRO A 72 -8.97 27.05 -13.30
CA PRO A 72 -9.68 26.91 -14.57
C PRO A 72 -10.29 28.26 -14.99
N GLY A 73 -10.12 28.66 -16.24
CA GLY A 73 -10.61 29.95 -16.74
C GLY A 73 -9.58 31.08 -16.75
N VAL A 74 -8.46 30.95 -16.03
CA VAL A 74 -7.42 31.99 -15.96
C VAL A 74 -6.50 31.93 -17.19
N GLN A 75 -6.16 33.10 -17.73
CA GLN A 75 -5.19 33.27 -18.82
C GLN A 75 -3.80 33.64 -18.28
N VAL A 76 -2.77 33.23 -19.02
CA VAL A 76 -1.36 33.40 -18.64
C VAL A 76 -0.64 34.31 -19.62
N ASN A 77 0.18 35.22 -19.08
CA ASN A 77 1.05 36.11 -19.83
C ASN A 77 2.48 35.57 -19.83
N VAL A 78 2.93 35.00 -20.95
CA VAL A 78 4.30 34.48 -21.09
C VAL A 78 5.30 35.63 -21.17
N SER A 79 6.16 35.75 -20.15
CA SER A 79 7.21 36.77 -20.02
C SER A 79 8.52 36.35 -20.68
N GLY A 80 8.76 35.05 -20.90
CA GLY A 80 9.96 34.55 -21.56
C GLY A 80 9.83 33.13 -22.11
N GLU A 81 10.58 32.86 -23.19
CA GLU A 81 10.59 31.57 -23.88
C GLU A 81 12.00 31.25 -24.40
N ARG A 82 12.36 29.96 -24.35
CA ARG A 82 13.62 29.42 -24.87
C ARG A 82 13.40 28.06 -25.51
N ASP A 83 13.90 27.87 -26.73
CA ASP A 83 13.92 26.55 -27.36
C ASP A 83 14.74 25.57 -26.52
N VAL A 84 14.26 24.33 -26.42
CA VAL A 84 14.93 23.28 -25.66
C VAL A 84 15.15 22.04 -26.51
N THR A 85 16.32 21.44 -26.34
CA THR A 85 16.61 20.08 -26.82
C THR A 85 16.31 19.12 -25.69
N LEU A 86 15.45 18.14 -25.94
CA LEU A 86 15.26 17.05 -24.98
C LEU A 86 16.49 16.16 -25.02
N GLY A 87 17.00 15.73 -23.86
CA GLY A 87 18.09 14.77 -23.88
C GLY A 87 17.65 13.46 -24.52
N SER A 88 18.62 12.66 -24.94
CA SER A 88 18.35 11.39 -25.61
C SER A 88 19.40 10.36 -25.24
N VAL A 89 19.12 9.10 -25.56
CA VAL A 89 20.07 8.00 -25.42
C VAL A 89 20.38 7.53 -26.83
N ARG A 90 21.65 7.45 -27.18
CA ARG A 90 22.09 6.85 -28.44
C ARG A 90 21.92 5.33 -28.39
N ASP A 91 21.95 4.69 -29.55
CA ASP A 91 21.83 3.23 -29.67
C ASP A 91 22.96 2.48 -28.93
N ASP A 92 24.10 3.13 -28.70
CA ASP A 92 25.24 2.61 -27.93
C ASP A 92 25.12 2.86 -26.41
N GLY A 93 23.98 3.39 -25.93
CA GLY A 93 23.73 3.72 -24.54
C GLY A 93 24.28 5.08 -24.09
N THR A 94 25.00 5.81 -24.95
CA THR A 94 25.55 7.13 -24.60
C THR A 94 24.44 8.16 -24.42
N LEU A 95 24.45 8.85 -23.28
CA LEU A 95 23.53 9.95 -23.02
C LEU A 95 23.93 11.20 -23.81
N VAL A 96 22.98 11.76 -24.55
CA VAL A 96 23.08 13.09 -25.15
C VAL A 96 22.33 14.05 -24.24
N PRO A 97 23.03 15.01 -23.60
CA PRO A 97 22.42 15.98 -22.72
C PRO A 97 21.29 16.81 -23.36
N GLY A 98 20.24 17.06 -22.57
CA GLY A 98 19.19 18.03 -22.88
C GLY A 98 19.58 19.45 -22.47
N SER A 99 18.76 20.42 -22.88
CA SER A 99 18.94 21.84 -22.51
C SER A 99 18.73 22.06 -21.02
N THR A 100 19.60 22.88 -20.42
CA THR A 100 19.44 23.36 -19.04
C THR A 100 19.38 24.88 -19.04
N LEU A 101 18.37 25.43 -18.37
CA LEU A 101 18.10 26.86 -18.32
C LEU A 101 18.13 27.34 -16.86
N GLN A 102 18.67 28.53 -16.63
CA GLN A 102 18.54 29.19 -15.34
C GLN A 102 17.37 30.17 -15.39
N LEU A 103 16.45 30.05 -14.44
CA LEU A 103 15.42 31.06 -14.18
C LEU A 103 15.93 32.05 -13.14
N ILE A 104 15.74 33.34 -13.45
CA ILE A 104 15.95 34.47 -12.56
C ILE A 104 14.68 35.32 -12.51
N VAL A 105 14.48 36.08 -11.45
CA VAL A 105 13.48 37.12 -11.32
C VAL A 105 14.19 38.46 -11.38
N ALA A 106 13.90 39.24 -12.41
CA ALA A 106 14.43 40.60 -12.57
C ALA A 106 13.31 41.53 -13.02
N GLU A 107 13.33 42.76 -12.50
CA GLU A 107 12.23 43.74 -12.68
C GLU A 107 10.86 43.15 -12.29
N ASP A 108 10.82 42.40 -11.18
CA ASP A 108 9.64 41.74 -10.60
C ASP A 108 8.97 40.69 -11.51
N ALA A 109 9.65 40.25 -12.57
CA ALA A 109 9.15 39.24 -13.51
C ALA A 109 10.11 38.05 -13.67
N PRO A 110 9.59 36.80 -13.75
CA PRO A 110 10.40 35.64 -14.05
C PRO A 110 10.88 35.69 -15.51
N GLN A 111 12.17 35.50 -15.71
CA GLN A 111 12.82 35.46 -17.02
C GLN A 111 13.95 34.41 -17.05
N PHE A 112 14.30 33.93 -18.23
CA PHE A 112 15.47 33.05 -18.38
C PHE A 112 16.75 33.88 -18.43
N SER A 113 17.76 33.45 -17.68
CA SER A 113 19.11 34.03 -17.69
C SER A 113 19.67 34.10 -19.10
N SER A 114 20.43 35.16 -19.39
CA SER A 114 21.19 35.31 -20.64
C SER A 114 22.43 34.41 -20.69
N ASN A 115 22.89 33.91 -19.54
CA ASN A 115 23.99 32.98 -19.44
C ASN A 115 23.42 31.55 -19.30
N PRO A 116 23.45 30.73 -20.37
CA PRO A 116 22.96 29.36 -20.30
C PRO A 116 23.81 28.52 -19.35
N LEU A 117 23.16 27.59 -18.65
CA LEU A 117 23.87 26.59 -17.84
C LEU A 117 24.43 25.49 -18.76
N PRO A 118 25.46 24.75 -18.32
CA PRO A 118 25.92 23.57 -19.04
C PRO A 118 24.77 22.59 -19.27
N ASN A 119 24.74 21.95 -20.45
CA ASN A 119 23.71 20.96 -20.77
C ASN A 119 23.74 19.79 -19.77
N SER A 120 22.57 19.34 -19.33
CA SER A 120 22.44 18.24 -18.37
C SER A 120 22.07 16.90 -19.04
N ALA A 121 22.59 15.79 -18.53
CA ALA A 121 22.50 14.45 -19.11
C ALA A 121 21.15 13.72 -18.92
N PHE A 122 20.00 14.43 -18.98
CA PHE A 122 18.69 13.83 -18.70
C PHE A 122 17.96 13.36 -19.97
N SER A 123 17.68 12.06 -20.05
CA SER A 123 16.97 11.50 -21.21
C SER A 123 15.53 12.00 -21.29
N LYS A 124 15.07 12.35 -22.49
CA LYS A 124 13.71 12.78 -22.85
C LYS A 124 13.17 14.02 -22.12
N ALA A 125 14.02 14.79 -21.44
CA ALA A 125 13.64 15.98 -20.69
C ALA A 125 14.60 17.16 -20.95
N PHE A 126 14.16 18.36 -20.56
CA PHE A 126 15.02 19.52 -20.35
C PHE A 126 14.92 19.98 -18.89
N GLU A 127 15.83 20.83 -18.46
CA GLU A 127 15.93 21.28 -17.08
C GLU A 127 15.77 22.80 -16.94
N ILE A 128 15.06 23.24 -15.90
CA ILE A 128 15.03 24.62 -15.41
C ILE A 128 15.53 24.63 -13.97
N GLN A 129 16.57 25.41 -13.69
CA GLN A 129 17.08 25.66 -12.34
C GLN A 129 16.67 27.06 -11.90
N THR A 130 15.93 27.18 -10.80
CA THR A 130 15.53 28.47 -10.23
C THR A 130 16.61 29.01 -9.30
N GLY A 131 16.79 30.34 -9.33
CA GLY A 131 17.64 31.06 -8.39
C GLY A 131 17.04 31.21 -7.00
N ASN A 132 17.75 31.95 -6.14
CA ASN A 132 17.31 32.37 -4.80
C ASN A 132 16.92 33.86 -4.75
N ASP A 133 16.68 34.45 -5.92
CA ASP A 133 16.33 35.85 -6.16
C ASP A 133 14.84 36.16 -5.98
N PHE A 134 14.05 35.14 -5.62
CA PHE A 134 12.67 35.27 -5.18
C PHE A 134 12.36 34.28 -4.06
N THR A 135 11.26 34.48 -3.35
CA THR A 135 10.72 33.55 -2.36
C THR A 135 9.49 32.84 -2.91
N PHE A 136 9.15 31.68 -2.33
CA PHE A 136 7.93 30.98 -2.74
C PHE A 136 6.64 31.78 -2.46
N ALA A 137 6.63 32.59 -1.40
CA ALA A 137 5.51 33.49 -1.12
C ALA A 137 5.35 34.55 -2.23
N GLN A 138 6.45 35.13 -2.71
CA GLN A 138 6.43 36.05 -3.86
C GLN A 138 5.97 35.34 -5.13
N ALA A 139 6.46 34.13 -5.41
CA ALA A 139 6.02 33.35 -6.57
C ALA A 139 4.51 33.08 -6.55
N LYS A 140 3.93 32.80 -5.37
CA LYS A 140 2.48 32.62 -5.21
C LYS A 140 1.69 33.94 -5.32
N GLN A 141 2.19 35.00 -4.70
CA GLN A 141 1.52 36.30 -4.68
C GLN A 141 1.46 36.90 -6.09
N GLU A 142 2.59 36.85 -6.80
CA GLU A 142 2.75 37.43 -8.14
C GLU A 142 2.46 36.41 -9.26
N ASN A 143 2.02 35.20 -8.89
CA ASN A 143 1.69 34.09 -9.79
C ASN A 143 2.77 33.82 -10.84
N TYR A 144 4.02 33.68 -10.39
CA TYR A 144 5.10 33.23 -11.25
C TYR A 144 4.82 31.81 -11.72
N LEU A 145 5.09 31.55 -12.99
CA LEU A 145 4.79 30.28 -13.64
C LEU A 145 5.98 29.86 -14.49
N ILE A 146 6.33 28.57 -14.42
CA ILE A 146 7.25 27.93 -15.37
C ILE A 146 6.61 26.71 -15.99
N GLY A 147 7.09 26.33 -17.16
CA GLY A 147 6.67 25.06 -17.74
C GLY A 147 7.08 24.86 -19.18
N LEU A 148 6.15 24.30 -19.94
CA LEU A 148 6.32 23.84 -21.32
C LEU A 148 5.54 24.73 -22.29
N GLY A 149 6.15 25.08 -23.41
CA GLY A 149 5.54 25.75 -24.57
C GLY A 149 5.86 25.02 -25.89
N VAL A 150 5.27 25.47 -27.01
CA VAL A 150 5.69 25.11 -28.38
C VAL A 150 6.20 26.36 -29.10
N SER A 151 7.34 26.22 -29.80
CA SER A 151 8.07 27.32 -30.46
C SER A 151 7.20 28.21 -31.37
N ARG A 152 7.34 29.54 -31.21
CA ARG A 152 6.61 30.59 -31.93
C ARG A 152 7.04 30.75 -33.40
N THR A 153 6.17 30.36 -34.32
CA THR A 153 6.06 31.03 -35.64
C THR A 153 4.69 31.69 -35.85
N GLY A 154 4.00 32.11 -34.79
CA GLY A 154 2.74 32.84 -34.92
C GLY A 154 2.27 33.57 -33.66
N ASN A 155 2.54 34.87 -33.58
CA ASN A 155 1.80 35.90 -32.85
C ASN A 155 1.42 35.63 -31.37
N GLY A 156 2.39 35.49 -30.47
CA GLY A 156 2.41 36.08 -29.12
C GLY A 156 1.20 36.00 -28.16
N GLN A 157 0.16 35.22 -28.44
CA GLN A 157 -1.06 35.10 -27.63
C GLN A 157 -1.32 33.69 -27.08
N ASP A 158 -0.35 32.79 -27.26
CA ASP A 158 -0.49 31.39 -26.88
C ASP A 158 0.24 31.18 -25.54
N GLY A 159 -0.52 30.99 -24.46
CA GLY A 159 0.02 30.73 -23.12
C GLY A 159 0.84 29.44 -23.05
N PRO A 160 1.46 29.12 -21.90
CA PRO A 160 2.25 27.90 -21.74
C PRO A 160 1.35 26.68 -21.93
N LEU A 161 1.79 25.66 -22.68
CA LEU A 161 1.07 24.39 -22.85
C LEU A 161 0.76 23.73 -21.51
N ALA A 162 1.71 23.85 -20.60
CA ALA A 162 1.50 23.51 -19.21
C ALA A 162 2.42 24.36 -18.34
N ALA A 163 1.94 24.73 -17.16
CA ALA A 163 2.74 25.47 -16.21
C ALA A 163 2.34 25.21 -14.76
N PHE A 164 3.27 25.51 -13.87
CA PHE A 164 3.12 25.41 -12.43
C PHE A 164 3.91 26.54 -11.75
N VAL A 165 3.61 26.80 -10.48
CA VAL A 165 4.29 27.82 -9.70
C VAL A 165 5.67 27.30 -9.27
N PRO A 166 6.78 27.99 -9.62
CA PRO A 166 8.12 27.55 -9.23
C PRO A 166 8.40 27.85 -7.75
N GLU A 167 9.22 27.00 -7.14
CA GLU A 167 9.90 27.26 -5.86
C GLU A 167 11.31 27.80 -6.15
N PRO A 168 11.86 28.64 -5.25
CA PRO A 168 13.22 29.12 -5.37
C PRO A 168 14.24 28.03 -5.05
N SER A 169 15.42 28.10 -5.67
CA SER A 169 16.53 27.14 -5.49
C SER A 169 16.18 25.67 -5.79
N VAL A 170 15.24 25.45 -6.70
CA VAL A 170 14.80 24.12 -7.14
C VAL A 170 15.22 23.86 -8.58
N ARG A 171 15.57 22.60 -8.84
CA ARG A 171 15.86 22.08 -10.16
C ARG A 171 14.66 21.26 -10.65
N TYR A 172 14.07 21.71 -11.74
CA TYR A 172 12.92 21.08 -12.38
C TYR A 172 13.35 20.39 -13.66
N GLN A 173 13.14 19.07 -13.77
CA GLN A 173 13.19 18.41 -15.08
C GLN A 173 11.77 18.32 -15.63
N ILE A 174 11.60 18.74 -16.87
CA ILE A 174 10.29 18.81 -17.52
C ILE A 174 10.34 17.91 -18.74
N GLN A 175 9.65 16.77 -18.63
CA GLN A 175 9.49 15.81 -19.70
C GLN A 175 8.13 16.04 -20.39
N PRO A 176 8.12 16.49 -21.66
CA PRO A 176 6.89 16.64 -22.40
C PRO A 176 6.26 15.27 -22.69
N LEU A 177 4.93 15.22 -22.62
CA LEU A 177 4.16 14.06 -23.07
C LEU A 177 3.56 14.36 -24.44
N ASN A 178 3.75 13.43 -25.37
CA ASN A 178 3.22 13.53 -26.72
C ASN A 178 1.76 13.03 -26.80
N THR A 179 0.95 13.48 -25.84
CA THR A 179 -0.46 13.09 -25.67
C THR A 179 -1.32 14.34 -25.59
N TYR A 180 -2.36 14.39 -26.42
CA TYR A 180 -3.28 15.51 -26.51
C TYR A 180 -4.70 15.06 -26.22
N TYR A 181 -5.46 15.91 -25.56
CA TYR A 181 -6.85 15.71 -25.23
C TYR A 181 -7.74 16.60 -26.10
N LEU A 182 -8.79 16.00 -26.64
CA LEU A 182 -9.83 16.67 -27.39
C LEU A 182 -11.14 16.56 -26.61
N THR A 183 -11.80 17.70 -26.39
CA THR A 183 -13.14 17.76 -25.79
C THR A 183 -14.03 18.70 -26.59
N VAL A 184 -15.31 18.77 -26.20
CA VAL A 184 -16.29 19.73 -26.69
C VAL A 184 -16.70 20.63 -25.54
N GLY A 185 -16.70 21.95 -25.74
CA GLY A 185 -17.14 22.88 -24.70
C GLY A 185 -16.75 24.33 -24.98
N SER A 186 -17.28 25.22 -24.14
CA SER A 186 -17.09 26.67 -24.23
C SER A 186 -15.80 27.11 -23.53
N TYR A 187 -14.65 26.79 -24.10
CA TYR A 187 -13.35 27.22 -23.60
C TYR A 187 -12.67 28.21 -24.56
N ARG A 188 -11.72 28.99 -24.05
CA ARG A 188 -10.93 29.95 -24.83
C ARG A 188 -9.51 29.43 -25.02
N LYS A 189 -8.91 29.73 -26.17
CA LYS A 189 -7.48 29.49 -26.38
C LYS A 189 -6.66 30.24 -25.31
N GLY A 190 -5.64 29.59 -24.76
CA GLY A 190 -4.80 30.18 -23.70
C GLY A 190 -5.38 30.08 -22.29
N GLU A 191 -6.54 29.47 -22.11
CA GLU A 191 -7.20 29.22 -20.82
C GLU A 191 -6.62 27.98 -20.13
N PHE A 192 -6.32 28.09 -18.83
CA PHE A 192 -6.01 26.91 -18.02
C PHE A 192 -7.22 26.00 -17.83
N ILE A 193 -6.97 24.69 -17.91
CA ILE A 193 -7.97 23.65 -17.69
C ILE A 193 -7.42 22.60 -16.72
N ASP A 194 -8.31 22.15 -15.82
CA ASP A 194 -8.10 20.93 -15.04
C ASP A 194 -8.67 19.73 -15.81
N ALA A 195 -7.80 18.95 -16.43
CA ALA A 195 -8.17 17.77 -17.22
C ALA A 195 -8.97 16.73 -16.41
N ASN A 196 -8.83 16.71 -15.08
CA ASN A 196 -9.54 15.77 -14.21
C ASN A 196 -10.97 16.23 -13.86
N ARG A 197 -11.34 17.47 -14.20
CA ARG A 197 -12.65 18.07 -13.87
C ARG A 197 -13.49 18.43 -15.09
N ILE A 198 -13.04 18.07 -16.29
CA ILE A 198 -13.83 18.26 -17.52
C ILE A 198 -14.94 17.22 -17.52
N GLY A 199 -16.18 17.64 -17.23
CA GLY A 199 -17.36 16.82 -17.42
C GLY A 199 -17.65 16.59 -18.91
N GLY A 200 -17.86 15.34 -19.31
CA GLY A 200 -18.15 14.93 -20.70
C GLY A 200 -17.11 13.98 -21.30
N SER A 201 -17.33 13.57 -22.56
CA SER A 201 -16.44 12.65 -23.29
C SER A 201 -15.16 13.34 -23.77
N ILE A 202 -14.06 13.16 -23.03
CA ILE A 202 -12.70 13.52 -23.45
C ILE A 202 -12.07 12.42 -24.30
N VAL A 203 -11.40 12.77 -25.40
CA VAL A 203 -10.67 11.83 -26.25
C VAL A 203 -9.17 12.08 -26.09
N ALA A 204 -8.44 11.05 -25.66
CA ALA A 204 -6.98 11.09 -25.58
C ALA A 204 -6.34 10.58 -26.87
N ILE A 205 -5.39 11.35 -27.41
CA ILE A 205 -4.66 11.05 -28.64
C ILE A 205 -3.17 11.00 -28.28
N ASP A 206 -2.62 9.79 -28.19
CA ASP A 206 -1.23 9.54 -27.84
C ASP A 206 -0.39 9.25 -29.09
N PHE A 207 0.42 10.21 -29.51
CA PHE A 207 1.25 10.10 -30.71
C PHE A 207 2.44 9.16 -30.54
N ASN A 208 2.81 8.79 -29.31
CA ASN A 208 3.82 7.75 -29.08
C ASN A 208 3.27 6.35 -29.38
N ARG A 209 1.95 6.14 -29.27
CA ARG A 209 1.29 4.86 -29.59
C ARG A 209 0.88 4.74 -31.06
N LEU A 210 0.89 5.84 -31.81
CA LEU A 210 0.50 5.87 -33.22
C LEU A 210 1.66 5.55 -34.19
N GLN A 211 2.91 5.48 -33.72
CA GLN A 211 4.09 5.25 -34.56
C GLN A 211 4.26 3.83 -35.12
N SER A 212 3.30 2.92 -34.94
CA SER A 212 3.43 1.53 -35.44
C SER A 212 3.06 1.32 -36.91
N ASN A 213 2.67 2.37 -37.66
CA ASN A 213 2.36 2.23 -39.08
C ASN A 213 3.15 3.22 -39.92
N LEU A 214 4.35 2.84 -40.37
CA LEU A 214 4.90 3.23 -41.68
C LEU A 214 6.03 2.26 -42.11
N THR A 215 5.70 1.52 -43.17
CA THR A 215 6.56 1.11 -44.31
C THR A 215 7.69 0.09 -44.10
N THR A 216 7.39 -1.16 -44.44
CA THR A 216 8.08 -1.88 -45.54
C THR A 216 7.10 -2.82 -46.24
N SER A 217 6.73 -2.45 -47.46
CA SER A 217 6.23 -3.35 -48.48
C SER A 217 7.41 -4.07 -49.13
N THR A 218 7.44 -5.40 -49.12
CA THR A 218 7.88 -6.22 -50.25
C THR A 218 7.57 -7.70 -50.04
N LEU A 219 7.00 -8.26 -51.11
CA LEU A 219 6.61 -9.65 -51.38
C LEU A 219 7.73 -10.67 -51.12
N ALA A 220 7.39 -11.86 -50.61
CA ALA A 220 7.56 -13.13 -51.35
C ALA A 220 7.19 -14.38 -50.50
N SER A 221 6.20 -15.11 -51.04
CA SER A 221 6.14 -16.57 -51.21
C SER A 221 6.18 -17.53 -50.03
N ALA A 222 5.12 -18.35 -50.02
CA ALA A 222 4.95 -19.58 -49.27
C ALA A 222 6.04 -20.64 -49.55
N ALA A 223 6.36 -21.40 -48.51
CA ALA A 223 6.78 -22.80 -48.62
C ALA A 223 6.41 -23.55 -47.34
N LEU A 224 5.56 -24.58 -47.47
CA LEU A 224 5.51 -25.71 -46.55
C LEU A 224 6.89 -26.39 -46.54
N PHE A 225 7.35 -26.88 -45.39
CA PHE A 225 7.82 -28.27 -45.22
C PHE A 225 8.17 -28.61 -43.76
N LEU A 226 7.55 -29.70 -43.30
CA LEU A 226 8.05 -30.80 -42.48
C LEU A 226 8.87 -30.54 -41.19
N SER A 227 8.35 -31.18 -40.14
CA SER A 227 9.00 -31.69 -38.95
C SER A 227 10.42 -32.23 -39.14
N SER A 228 11.33 -31.81 -38.26
CA SER A 228 12.32 -32.70 -37.64
C SER A 228 12.84 -32.08 -36.35
N SER A 229 12.63 -32.81 -35.26
CA SER A 229 13.23 -32.63 -33.95
C SER A 229 14.76 -32.73 -34.00
N VAL A 230 15.45 -31.72 -33.49
CA VAL A 230 16.81 -31.86 -32.96
C VAL A 230 16.85 -31.11 -31.63
N ALA A 231 17.15 -31.86 -30.58
CA ALA A 231 17.34 -31.38 -29.23
C ALA A 231 18.54 -30.41 -29.18
N ALA A 232 18.31 -29.22 -28.64
CA ALA A 232 19.36 -28.40 -28.07
C ALA A 232 19.12 -28.37 -26.55
N GLN A 233 19.92 -29.14 -25.82
CA GLN A 233 20.14 -28.94 -24.39
C GLN A 233 20.74 -27.55 -24.20
N GLY A 234 19.93 -26.63 -23.72
CA GLY A 234 20.37 -25.37 -23.11
C GLY A 234 19.83 -25.36 -21.69
N ASP A 235 20.73 -25.22 -20.72
CA ASP A 235 20.45 -25.17 -19.29
C ASP A 235 19.42 -24.07 -18.96
N ALA A 236 18.15 -24.45 -18.89
CA ALA A 236 17.14 -23.66 -18.21
C ALA A 236 17.21 -23.99 -16.73
N GLN A 237 17.64 -23.04 -15.92
CA GLN A 237 17.51 -23.10 -14.47
C GLN A 237 16.03 -23.27 -14.11
N THR A 238 15.66 -24.48 -13.73
CA THR A 238 14.37 -24.76 -13.09
C THR A 238 14.35 -24.06 -11.73
N PRO A 239 13.36 -23.20 -11.44
CA PRO A 239 13.18 -22.70 -10.08
C PRO A 239 12.92 -23.88 -9.16
N LEU A 240 13.67 -23.98 -8.06
CA LEU A 240 13.40 -24.91 -6.97
C LEU A 240 12.11 -24.47 -6.25
N VAL A 241 10.97 -24.72 -6.88
CA VAL A 241 9.69 -24.85 -6.19
C VAL A 241 9.73 -26.22 -5.52
N GLY A 242 9.33 -26.30 -4.25
CA GLY A 242 9.25 -27.56 -3.50
C GLY A 242 8.47 -28.64 -4.27
N PRO A 243 8.58 -29.92 -3.88
CA PRO A 243 8.02 -31.02 -4.65
C PRO A 243 6.53 -30.77 -4.91
N ALA A 244 6.15 -30.82 -6.19
CA ALA A 244 4.76 -30.77 -6.60
C ALA A 244 4.01 -31.90 -5.88
N ARG A 245 3.11 -31.53 -4.96
CA ARG A 245 2.18 -32.49 -4.37
C ARG A 245 1.26 -32.97 -5.50
N ASP A 246 1.05 -34.29 -5.59
CA ASP A 246 0.19 -34.91 -6.60
C ASP A 246 -1.17 -34.22 -6.69
N ALA A 247 -1.69 -34.08 -7.91
CA ALA A 247 -2.96 -33.42 -8.18
C ALA A 247 -4.10 -34.09 -7.39
N ILE A 248 -4.66 -33.35 -6.44
CA ILE A 248 -5.81 -33.75 -5.62
C ILE A 248 -7.02 -33.92 -6.54
N SER A 249 -7.69 -35.09 -6.48
CA SER A 249 -8.92 -35.36 -7.23
C SER A 249 -9.98 -34.27 -6.94
N PRO A 250 -10.82 -33.87 -7.93
CA PRO A 250 -11.87 -32.87 -7.73
C PRO A 250 -12.84 -33.16 -6.58
N SER A 251 -13.04 -34.43 -6.21
CA SER A 251 -13.88 -34.88 -5.08
C SER A 251 -13.17 -34.84 -3.71
N SER A 252 -11.93 -34.35 -3.66
CA SER A 252 -11.08 -34.30 -2.46
C SER A 252 -10.51 -32.91 -2.14
N ARG A 253 -10.99 -31.87 -2.85
CA ARG A 253 -10.59 -30.49 -2.57
C ARG A 253 -11.38 -29.94 -1.38
N PRO A 254 -10.72 -29.30 -0.40
CA PRO A 254 -11.38 -28.84 0.81
C PRO A 254 -12.13 -27.53 0.60
N ASN A 255 -13.14 -27.27 1.43
CA ASN A 255 -13.70 -25.93 1.59
C ASN A 255 -12.77 -25.08 2.46
N ILE A 256 -12.87 -23.77 2.32
CA ILE A 256 -12.03 -22.81 3.04
C ILE A 256 -12.93 -21.73 3.63
N VAL A 257 -12.90 -21.57 4.94
CA VAL A 257 -13.55 -20.46 5.64
C VAL A 257 -12.48 -19.60 6.28
N PHE A 258 -12.60 -18.28 6.13
CA PHE A 258 -11.62 -17.32 6.58
C PHE A 258 -12.31 -16.23 7.41
N VAL A 259 -12.07 -16.24 8.72
CA VAL A 259 -12.59 -15.26 9.68
C VAL A 259 -11.52 -14.23 9.98
N LEU A 260 -11.83 -12.96 9.74
CA LEU A 260 -10.91 -11.82 9.87
C LEU A 260 -11.50 -10.75 10.79
N THR A 261 -11.14 -10.79 12.07
CA THR A 261 -11.47 -9.72 13.03
C THR A 261 -10.65 -8.47 12.76
N ASP A 262 -10.96 -7.37 13.43
CA ASP A 262 -10.33 -6.07 13.24
C ASP A 262 -9.74 -5.57 14.55
N ASP A 263 -8.45 -5.24 14.56
CA ASP A 263 -7.69 -4.81 15.74
C ASP A 263 -7.66 -5.83 16.89
N GLN A 264 -7.62 -7.14 16.67
CA GLN A 264 -7.63 -8.10 17.78
C GLN A 264 -6.22 -8.36 18.33
N ASP A 265 -6.03 -8.19 19.64
CA ASP A 265 -4.73 -8.40 20.26
C ASP A 265 -4.41 -9.88 20.50
N LEU A 266 -3.13 -10.23 20.41
CA LEU A 266 -2.57 -11.47 20.98
C LEU A 266 -2.06 -11.24 22.41
N HIS A 267 -1.47 -10.06 22.65
CA HIS A 267 -0.66 -9.74 23.83
C HIS A 267 -1.45 -9.08 24.98
N MET A 268 -2.76 -8.86 24.82
CA MET A 268 -3.63 -8.38 25.90
C MET A 268 -4.70 -9.41 26.30
N ASN A 269 -4.42 -10.70 26.10
CA ASN A 269 -5.26 -11.83 26.53
C ASN A 269 -6.65 -11.93 25.88
N SER A 270 -6.93 -11.27 24.74
CA SER A 270 -8.27 -11.34 24.14
C SER A 270 -8.76 -12.77 23.86
N LEU A 271 -7.84 -13.70 23.52
CA LEU A 271 -8.16 -15.10 23.26
C LEU A 271 -8.73 -15.84 24.50
N GLU A 272 -8.38 -15.41 25.71
CA GLU A 272 -8.88 -16.02 26.96
C GLU A 272 -10.38 -15.74 27.20
N TYR A 273 -10.91 -14.71 26.53
CA TYR A 273 -12.29 -14.25 26.70
C TYR A 273 -13.25 -14.76 25.62
N ILE A 274 -12.80 -15.60 24.68
CA ILE A 274 -13.61 -16.17 23.59
C ILE A 274 -13.72 -17.70 23.71
N PRO A 275 -14.47 -18.21 24.70
CA PRO A 275 -14.48 -19.63 25.06
C PRO A 275 -15.00 -20.56 23.94
N LEU A 276 -15.90 -20.10 23.07
CA LEU A 276 -16.40 -20.93 21.98
C LEU A 276 -15.32 -21.11 20.90
N ILE A 277 -14.59 -20.06 20.54
CA ILE A 277 -13.44 -20.12 19.63
C ILE A 277 -12.32 -20.97 20.22
N GLN A 278 -12.05 -20.85 21.53
CA GLN A 278 -11.10 -21.74 22.20
C GLN A 278 -11.48 -23.21 21.98
N LYS A 279 -12.72 -23.57 22.30
CA LYS A 279 -13.24 -24.94 22.16
C LYS A 279 -13.30 -25.40 20.69
N ARG A 280 -13.79 -24.56 19.79
CA ARG A 280 -14.10 -24.96 18.40
C ARG A 280 -12.92 -24.87 17.47
N LEU A 281 -11.97 -23.96 17.71
CA LEU A 281 -10.84 -23.70 16.82
C LEU A 281 -9.48 -23.97 17.48
N ILE A 282 -9.22 -23.51 18.71
CA ILE A 282 -7.89 -23.67 19.34
C ILE A 282 -7.68 -25.13 19.77
N GLU A 283 -8.62 -25.71 20.50
CA GLU A 283 -8.54 -27.11 20.96
C GLU A 283 -8.62 -28.11 19.78
N GLU A 284 -9.29 -27.72 18.69
CA GLU A 284 -9.48 -28.57 17.51
C GLU A 284 -8.52 -28.24 16.35
N GLY A 285 -7.60 -27.31 16.57
CA GLY A 285 -6.67 -26.82 15.55
C GLY A 285 -5.31 -26.45 16.13
N THR A 286 -4.57 -25.63 15.41
CA THR A 286 -3.23 -25.17 15.78
C THR A 286 -3.17 -23.65 15.87
N LEU A 287 -2.65 -23.14 16.99
CA LEU A 287 -2.32 -21.72 17.21
C LEU A 287 -0.88 -21.43 16.76
N TYR A 288 -0.72 -20.45 15.88
CA TYR A 288 0.57 -19.94 15.41
C TYR A 288 0.91 -18.70 16.21
N LYS A 289 1.77 -18.84 17.23
CA LYS A 289 2.10 -17.73 18.14
C LYS A 289 2.91 -16.61 17.49
N LYS A 290 3.64 -16.94 16.43
CA LYS A 290 4.52 -16.02 15.70
C LYS A 290 3.97 -15.72 14.31
N HIS A 291 2.68 -15.35 14.26
CA HIS A 291 2.07 -14.78 13.08
C HIS A 291 2.08 -13.26 13.15
N PHE A 292 2.46 -12.61 12.05
CA PHE A 292 2.66 -11.17 12.03
C PHE A 292 1.89 -10.50 10.88
N CYS A 293 1.28 -9.35 11.15
CA CYS A 293 0.94 -8.43 10.07
C CYS A 293 2.21 -7.72 9.59
N THR A 294 2.26 -7.39 8.30
CA THR A 294 3.43 -6.70 7.72
C THR A 294 3.27 -5.18 7.77
N THR A 295 2.10 -4.70 8.18
CA THR A 295 1.79 -3.29 8.39
C THR A 295 0.62 -3.19 9.38
N ALA A 296 0.78 -2.42 10.45
CA ALA A 296 -0.18 -2.38 11.56
C ALA A 296 -1.30 -1.36 11.32
N VAL A 297 -1.96 -1.45 10.16
CA VAL A 297 -3.10 -0.59 9.80
C VAL A 297 -3.99 -1.25 8.73
N CYS A 298 -5.30 -1.05 8.85
CA CYS A 298 -6.30 -1.93 8.22
C CYS A 298 -6.17 -2.12 6.70
N CYS A 299 -6.33 -1.08 5.87
CA CYS A 299 -6.41 -1.24 4.41
C CYS A 299 -5.10 -1.77 3.77
N PRO A 300 -3.92 -1.23 4.10
CA PRO A 300 -2.63 -1.79 3.68
C PRO A 300 -2.44 -3.26 4.11
N SER A 301 -2.83 -3.60 5.34
CA SER A 301 -2.73 -4.97 5.84
C SER A 301 -3.66 -5.92 5.06
N ARG A 302 -4.93 -5.53 4.87
CA ARG A 302 -5.91 -6.29 4.07
C ARG A 302 -5.49 -6.41 2.61
N ALA A 303 -4.95 -5.37 2.00
CA ALA A 303 -4.41 -5.44 0.64
C ALA A 303 -3.27 -6.47 0.57
N SER A 304 -2.41 -6.53 1.59
CA SER A 304 -1.34 -7.52 1.69
C SER A 304 -1.89 -8.94 1.84
N LEU A 305 -2.89 -9.12 2.71
CA LEU A 305 -3.58 -10.38 2.98
C LEU A 305 -4.28 -10.94 1.73
N TRP A 306 -4.90 -10.09 0.89
CA TRP A 306 -5.64 -10.55 -0.29
C TRP A 306 -4.79 -10.74 -1.54
N THR A 307 -3.58 -10.16 -1.58
CA THR A 307 -2.69 -10.23 -2.75
C THR A 307 -1.47 -11.13 -2.54
N GLY A 308 -1.11 -11.43 -1.29
CA GLY A 308 0.12 -12.14 -0.95
C GLY A 308 1.38 -11.29 -1.18
N LYS A 309 1.23 -9.95 -1.12
CA LYS A 309 2.29 -8.97 -1.38
C LYS A 309 2.43 -7.97 -0.25
N LEU A 310 3.63 -7.46 -0.02
CA LEU A 310 3.93 -6.41 0.95
C LEU A 310 3.32 -5.07 0.51
N ALA A 311 3.13 -4.14 1.46
CA ALA A 311 2.47 -2.87 1.20
C ALA A 311 3.25 -1.99 0.22
N HIS A 312 4.60 -2.01 0.24
CA HIS A 312 5.40 -1.33 -0.78
C HIS A 312 5.20 -1.91 -2.19
N ASN A 313 4.85 -3.20 -2.32
CA ASN A 313 4.61 -3.88 -3.60
C ASN A 313 3.17 -3.75 -4.09
N THR A 314 2.20 -3.63 -3.17
CA THR A 314 0.81 -3.27 -3.54
C THR A 314 0.68 -1.76 -3.81
N ASN A 315 1.56 -0.96 -3.21
CA ASN A 315 1.48 0.49 -3.16
C ASN A 315 0.12 0.99 -2.65
N VAL A 316 -0.46 0.27 -1.68
CA VAL A 316 -1.61 0.65 -0.87
C VAL A 316 -1.08 0.81 0.55
N THR A 317 -0.74 2.03 0.94
CA THR A 317 0.03 2.32 2.17
C THR A 317 -0.68 3.24 3.15
N ASP A 318 -1.94 3.59 2.89
CA ASP A 318 -2.79 4.40 3.77
C ASP A 318 -4.23 3.83 3.76
N LEU A 319 -5.08 4.35 4.64
CA LEU A 319 -6.52 4.07 4.69
C LEU A 319 -7.29 4.76 3.56
N ASN A 320 -6.77 5.87 3.03
CA ASN A 320 -7.49 6.71 2.08
C ASN A 320 -6.60 7.16 0.89
N PRO A 321 -7.21 7.60 -0.22
CA PRO A 321 -6.46 8.27 -1.29
C PRO A 321 -5.71 9.51 -0.77
N PRO A 322 -4.56 9.86 -1.36
CA PRO A 322 -4.01 9.31 -2.60
C PRO A 322 -3.12 8.06 -2.44
N TYR A 323 -2.88 7.59 -1.21
CA TYR A 323 -1.88 6.53 -0.95
C TYR A 323 -2.48 5.18 -0.59
N GLY A 324 -3.77 5.08 -0.28
CA GLY A 324 -4.42 3.79 -0.10
C GLY A 324 -5.95 3.83 -0.16
N GLY A 325 -6.58 2.91 0.57
CA GLY A 325 -8.01 2.65 0.43
C GLY A 325 -8.39 1.89 -0.87
N PHE A 326 -9.66 1.52 -0.97
CA PHE A 326 -10.24 0.84 -2.13
C PHE A 326 -9.93 1.51 -3.48
N PRO A 327 -9.98 2.86 -3.62
CA PRO A 327 -9.68 3.50 -4.90
C PRO A 327 -8.25 3.25 -5.39
N ILE A 328 -7.26 3.23 -4.48
CA ILE A 328 -5.87 2.97 -4.84
C ILE A 328 -5.65 1.48 -5.12
N PHE A 329 -6.31 0.60 -4.37
CA PHE A 329 -6.31 -0.84 -4.66
C PHE A 329 -6.80 -1.14 -6.09
N VAL A 330 -7.92 -0.53 -6.50
CA VAL A 330 -8.46 -0.63 -7.86
C VAL A 330 -7.53 0.02 -8.88
N LYS A 331 -7.09 1.26 -8.63
CA LYS A 331 -6.22 2.03 -9.54
C LYS A 331 -4.93 1.27 -9.87
N ASN A 332 -4.36 0.57 -8.90
CA ASN A 332 -3.14 -0.22 -9.06
C ASN A 332 -3.40 -1.59 -9.73
N GLY A 333 -4.64 -1.88 -10.14
CA GLY A 333 -5.00 -3.09 -10.88
C GLY A 333 -5.23 -4.33 -10.02
N HIS A 334 -5.23 -4.20 -8.68
CA HIS A 334 -5.35 -5.36 -7.80
C HIS A 334 -6.75 -5.99 -7.84
N ASN A 335 -7.79 -5.23 -8.19
CA ASN A 335 -9.14 -5.77 -8.41
C ASN A 335 -9.23 -6.74 -9.62
N GLU A 336 -8.17 -6.93 -10.40
CA GLU A 336 -8.09 -7.98 -11.44
C GLU A 336 -7.18 -9.14 -11.03
N ASN A 337 -6.45 -9.01 -9.93
CA ASN A 337 -5.32 -9.85 -9.59
C ASN A 337 -5.15 -10.03 -8.08
N TYR A 338 -6.12 -10.71 -7.47
CA TYR A 338 -6.13 -11.02 -6.04
C TYR A 338 -6.87 -12.34 -5.76
N LEU A 339 -6.77 -12.84 -4.53
CA LEU A 339 -7.18 -14.18 -4.10
C LEU A 339 -8.50 -14.72 -4.68
N PRO A 340 -9.66 -14.05 -4.52
CA PRO A 340 -10.94 -14.55 -5.02
C PRO A 340 -10.94 -14.87 -6.53
N ILE A 341 -10.27 -14.05 -7.34
CA ILE A 341 -10.17 -14.28 -8.79
C ILE A 341 -9.36 -15.55 -9.09
N TRP A 342 -8.29 -15.79 -8.34
CA TRP A 342 -7.47 -16.99 -8.50
C TRP A 342 -8.22 -18.24 -8.05
N LEU A 343 -9.02 -18.15 -6.98
CA LEU A 343 -9.87 -19.23 -6.50
C LEU A 343 -10.99 -19.58 -7.49
N GLN A 344 -11.67 -18.59 -8.06
CA GLN A 344 -12.66 -18.84 -9.11
C GLN A 344 -12.04 -19.51 -10.33
N LYS A 345 -10.83 -19.11 -10.74
CA LYS A 345 -10.07 -19.79 -11.82
C LYS A 345 -9.72 -21.24 -11.47
N ALA A 346 -9.52 -21.54 -10.18
CA ALA A 346 -9.32 -22.90 -9.69
C ALA A 346 -10.64 -23.70 -9.55
N GLY A 347 -11.79 -23.09 -9.82
CA GLY A 347 -13.10 -23.74 -9.78
C GLY A 347 -13.79 -23.69 -8.41
N TYR A 348 -13.35 -22.81 -7.51
CA TYR A 348 -14.02 -22.56 -6.24
C TYR A 348 -15.18 -21.56 -6.44
N SER A 349 -16.26 -21.76 -5.68
CA SER A 349 -17.21 -20.68 -5.42
C SER A 349 -16.66 -19.77 -4.33
N THR A 350 -16.90 -18.47 -4.41
CA THR A 350 -16.27 -17.46 -3.54
C THR A 350 -17.33 -16.54 -2.96
N TYR A 351 -17.37 -16.41 -1.64
CA TYR A 351 -18.36 -15.64 -0.90
C TYR A 351 -17.68 -14.70 0.10
N TYR A 352 -18.29 -13.55 0.38
CA TYR A 352 -17.74 -12.59 1.33
C TYR A 352 -18.80 -11.83 2.11
N THR A 353 -18.61 -11.62 3.41
CA THR A 353 -19.36 -10.60 4.16
C THR A 353 -18.49 -9.82 5.14
N GLY A 354 -18.84 -8.55 5.34
CA GLY A 354 -18.17 -7.67 6.30
C GLY A 354 -17.22 -6.67 5.65
N LYS A 355 -16.27 -6.13 6.43
CA LYS A 355 -15.35 -5.09 5.97
C LYS A 355 -14.33 -5.66 4.99
N MET A 356 -14.21 -5.08 3.80
CA MET A 356 -13.16 -5.46 2.84
C MET A 356 -11.99 -4.47 2.84
N PHE A 357 -12.27 -3.17 2.67
CA PHE A 357 -11.27 -2.10 2.59
C PHE A 357 -11.83 -0.80 3.17
N ASN A 358 -10.95 0.05 3.68
CA ASN A 358 -11.28 1.47 3.91
C ASN A 358 -11.51 2.19 2.58
N ALA A 359 -12.28 3.28 2.61
CA ALA A 359 -12.68 4.07 1.45
C ALA A 359 -13.43 3.25 0.37
N HIS A 360 -13.97 2.08 0.72
CA HIS A 360 -15.01 1.39 -0.03
C HIS A 360 -16.35 1.88 0.51
N THR A 361 -17.00 2.75 -0.23
CA THR A 361 -18.06 3.62 0.29
C THR A 361 -19.37 3.38 -0.43
N VAL A 362 -20.46 3.85 0.16
CA VAL A 362 -21.79 3.90 -0.49
C VAL A 362 -21.82 4.72 -1.79
N TRP A 363 -20.75 5.46 -2.10
CA TRP A 363 -20.63 6.31 -3.28
C TRP A 363 -19.77 5.73 -4.40
N ASN A 364 -18.93 4.74 -4.09
CA ASN A 364 -18.00 4.16 -5.07
C ASN A 364 -18.08 2.62 -5.16
N TYR A 365 -19.01 2.00 -4.43
CA TYR A 365 -19.20 0.54 -4.38
C TYR A 365 -19.42 -0.13 -5.74
N ASP A 366 -19.90 0.62 -6.74
CA ASP A 366 -20.20 0.15 -8.09
C ASP A 366 -19.22 0.67 -9.15
N SER A 367 -18.19 1.42 -8.76
CA SER A 367 -17.28 2.11 -9.68
C SER A 367 -15.79 1.85 -9.39
N PRO A 368 -15.29 0.64 -9.69
CA PRO A 368 -16.02 -0.55 -10.14
C PRO A 368 -16.48 -1.41 -8.95
N HIS A 369 -17.37 -2.37 -9.19
CA HIS A 369 -17.59 -3.46 -8.24
C HIS A 369 -16.29 -4.27 -8.00
N LEU A 370 -16.14 -4.79 -6.77
CA LEU A 370 -15.12 -5.80 -6.46
C LEU A 370 -15.39 -7.09 -7.24
N LYS A 371 -14.36 -7.63 -7.88
CA LYS A 371 -14.48 -8.80 -8.77
C LYS A 371 -14.17 -10.10 -8.07
N GLY A 372 -14.60 -11.22 -8.65
CA GLY A 372 -14.20 -12.55 -8.16
C GLY A 372 -15.07 -13.08 -7.04
N TRP A 373 -16.31 -12.59 -6.88
CA TRP A 373 -17.27 -13.09 -5.90
C TRP A 373 -18.48 -13.69 -6.60
N ASN A 374 -18.94 -14.85 -6.14
CA ASN A 374 -20.21 -15.44 -6.58
C ASN A 374 -21.37 -14.71 -5.92
N SER A 375 -21.23 -14.44 -4.63
CA SER A 375 -22.08 -13.50 -3.92
C SER A 375 -21.34 -12.83 -2.76
N SER A 376 -21.72 -11.60 -2.41
CA SER A 376 -21.04 -10.81 -1.39
C SER A 376 -21.97 -9.82 -0.69
N ASP A 377 -21.69 -9.54 0.57
CA ASP A 377 -22.27 -8.44 1.36
C ASP A 377 -21.15 -7.57 1.95
N PHE A 378 -20.70 -6.57 1.21
CA PHE A 378 -19.62 -5.68 1.67
C PHE A 378 -20.15 -4.64 2.64
N LEU A 379 -19.49 -4.51 3.78
CA LEU A 379 -19.71 -3.42 4.73
C LEU A 379 -18.99 -2.16 4.23
N LEU A 380 -19.72 -1.04 4.13
CA LEU A 380 -19.29 0.17 3.43
C LEU A 380 -19.19 1.40 4.34
N ASP A 381 -18.22 2.25 4.00
CA ASP A 381 -18.05 3.58 4.56
C ASP A 381 -19.21 4.51 4.11
N PRO A 382 -19.63 5.46 4.96
CA PRO A 382 -18.99 5.88 6.22
C PRO A 382 -19.42 5.08 7.46
N ASN A 383 -20.28 4.07 7.28
CA ASN A 383 -20.91 3.33 8.36
C ASN A 383 -20.18 2.05 8.76
N THR A 384 -19.01 1.76 8.19
CA THR A 384 -18.26 0.53 8.42
C THR A 384 -18.03 0.24 9.90
N TYR A 385 -17.71 1.26 10.69
CA TYR A 385 -17.31 1.10 12.09
C TYR A 385 -18.38 1.54 13.10
N ASP A 386 -19.61 1.79 12.63
CA ASP A 386 -20.74 2.05 13.52
C ASP A 386 -21.46 0.72 13.81
N TYR A 387 -21.29 0.22 15.04
CA TYR A 387 -21.80 -1.09 15.45
C TYR A 387 -23.32 -1.21 15.38
N TYR A 388 -24.07 -0.11 15.39
CA TYR A 388 -25.54 -0.11 15.37
C TYR A 388 -26.12 0.66 14.17
N ASN A 389 -25.31 0.96 13.16
CA ASN A 389 -25.75 1.70 11.99
C ASN A 389 -25.00 1.27 10.73
N ALA A 390 -24.67 -0.02 10.62
CA ALA A 390 -23.89 -0.58 9.53
C ALA A 390 -24.61 -0.45 8.19
N THR A 391 -23.86 -0.23 7.10
CA THR A 391 -24.41 -0.19 5.74
C THR A 391 -23.75 -1.28 4.89
N PHE A 392 -24.56 -2.19 4.35
CA PHE A 392 -24.10 -3.32 3.55
C PHE A 392 -24.53 -3.18 2.10
N GLN A 393 -23.73 -3.75 1.21
CA GLN A 393 -24.00 -3.79 -0.22
C GLN A 393 -24.00 -5.25 -0.68
N ARG A 394 -25.18 -5.73 -1.09
CA ARG A 394 -25.37 -7.09 -1.60
C ARG A 394 -25.06 -7.15 -3.09
N ASP A 395 -24.10 -7.97 -3.50
CA ASP A 395 -23.77 -8.26 -4.91
C ASP A 395 -23.56 -7.01 -5.77
N HIS A 396 -24.52 -6.66 -6.63
CA HIS A 396 -24.54 -5.42 -7.42
C HIS A 396 -25.77 -4.53 -7.08
N GLU A 397 -26.46 -4.83 -5.98
CA GLU A 397 -27.58 -4.03 -5.48
C GLU A 397 -27.08 -2.77 -4.78
N LYS A 398 -28.00 -1.81 -4.58
CA LYS A 398 -27.70 -0.58 -3.86
C LYS A 398 -27.41 -0.86 -2.38
N PRO A 399 -26.55 -0.05 -1.72
CA PRO A 399 -26.31 -0.18 -0.29
C PRO A 399 -27.59 -0.03 0.55
N VAL A 400 -27.71 -0.86 1.58
CA VAL A 400 -28.81 -0.87 2.56
C VAL A 400 -28.23 -0.58 3.94
N ASN A 401 -28.80 0.42 4.61
CA ASN A 401 -28.44 0.79 5.97
C ASN A 401 -29.30 0.04 6.99
N HIS A 402 -28.68 -0.43 8.07
CA HIS A 402 -29.26 -1.27 9.11
C HIS A 402 -29.24 -0.56 10.47
N LEU A 403 -29.94 0.57 10.58
CA LEU A 403 -30.01 1.35 11.81
C LEU A 403 -30.68 0.57 12.95
N GLY A 404 -29.99 0.48 14.09
CA GLY A 404 -30.43 -0.17 15.31
C GLY A 404 -30.11 -1.66 15.39
N GLU A 405 -29.59 -2.25 14.31
CA GLU A 405 -29.17 -3.65 14.24
C GLU A 405 -27.67 -3.78 14.50
N TYR A 406 -27.25 -4.81 15.25
CA TYR A 406 -25.85 -4.96 15.64
C TYR A 406 -25.02 -5.54 14.50
N SER A 407 -23.93 -4.85 14.12
CA SER A 407 -23.15 -5.14 12.91
C SER A 407 -22.61 -6.57 12.87
N THR A 408 -22.08 -7.09 13.98
CA THR A 408 -21.55 -8.45 14.03
C THR A 408 -22.65 -9.51 13.88
N ASP A 409 -23.87 -9.24 14.37
CA ASP A 409 -25.01 -10.15 14.21
C ASP A 409 -25.46 -10.19 12.74
N LEU A 410 -25.46 -9.04 12.05
CA LEU A 410 -25.72 -8.97 10.61
C LEU A 410 -24.66 -9.73 9.80
N VAL A 411 -23.38 -9.59 10.15
CA VAL A 411 -22.29 -10.36 9.52
C VAL A 411 -22.49 -11.86 9.75
N ALA A 412 -22.88 -12.28 10.95
CA ALA A 412 -23.16 -13.69 11.26
C ALA A 412 -24.30 -14.24 10.40
N GLU A 413 -25.44 -13.55 10.34
CA GLU A 413 -26.59 -13.96 9.53
C GLU A 413 -26.23 -14.11 8.05
N LYS A 414 -25.52 -13.12 7.49
CA LYS A 414 -25.06 -13.13 6.10
C LYS A 414 -24.07 -14.26 5.83
N ALA A 415 -23.10 -14.48 6.73
CA ALA A 415 -22.14 -15.56 6.62
C ALA A 415 -22.82 -16.94 6.62
N TYR A 416 -23.82 -17.14 7.47
CA TYR A 416 -24.59 -18.37 7.53
C TYR A 416 -25.40 -18.60 6.25
N GLY A 417 -26.02 -17.55 5.71
CA GLY A 417 -26.73 -17.63 4.42
C GLY A 417 -25.78 -17.99 3.28
N PHE A 418 -24.61 -17.38 3.21
CA PHE A 418 -23.59 -17.71 2.21
C PHE A 418 -23.05 -19.13 2.35
N LEU A 419 -22.87 -19.62 3.58
CA LEU A 419 -22.49 -21.00 3.80
C LEU A 419 -23.56 -21.95 3.26
N ASP A 420 -24.83 -21.72 3.58
CA ASP A 420 -25.93 -22.56 3.09
C ASP A 420 -26.00 -22.52 1.54
N GLU A 421 -25.86 -21.34 0.92
CA GLU A 421 -25.79 -21.19 -0.54
C GLU A 421 -24.61 -21.97 -1.16
N ALA A 422 -23.44 -21.90 -0.53
CA ALA A 422 -22.24 -22.59 -0.98
C ALA A 422 -22.40 -24.12 -0.93
N VAL A 423 -23.06 -24.62 0.13
CA VAL A 423 -23.38 -26.05 0.27
C VAL A 423 -24.34 -26.50 -0.83
N ASP A 424 -25.42 -25.75 -1.06
CA ASP A 424 -26.41 -26.06 -2.09
C ASP A 424 -25.81 -26.05 -3.51
N ALA A 425 -24.81 -25.20 -3.76
CA ALA A 425 -24.10 -25.15 -5.03
C ALA A 425 -23.25 -26.42 -5.31
N GLY A 426 -22.93 -27.23 -4.28
CA GLY A 426 -22.23 -28.51 -4.42
C GLY A 426 -20.80 -28.42 -4.96
N LYS A 427 -20.15 -27.27 -4.82
CA LYS A 427 -18.76 -27.01 -5.26
C LYS A 427 -17.87 -26.68 -4.05
N PRO A 428 -16.55 -26.93 -4.11
CA PRO A 428 -15.66 -26.41 -3.09
C PRO A 428 -15.76 -24.88 -3.05
N PHE A 429 -15.77 -24.31 -1.85
CA PHE A 429 -15.97 -22.88 -1.67
C PHE A 429 -14.93 -22.21 -0.79
N PHE A 430 -14.79 -20.90 -0.99
CA PHE A 430 -14.11 -19.98 -0.10
C PHE A 430 -15.15 -19.00 0.47
N LEU A 431 -15.20 -18.86 1.80
CA LEU A 431 -16.08 -17.92 2.49
C LEU A 431 -15.23 -17.00 3.37
N GLY A 432 -15.14 -15.72 3.01
CA GLY A 432 -14.52 -14.68 3.83
C GLY A 432 -15.55 -14.00 4.73
N ILE A 433 -15.24 -13.88 6.02
CA ILE A 433 -16.11 -13.31 7.04
C ILE A 433 -15.32 -12.29 7.85
N ALA A 434 -15.65 -11.01 7.75
CA ALA A 434 -14.83 -9.93 8.30
C ALA A 434 -15.65 -8.99 9.21
N PRO A 435 -16.00 -9.41 10.43
CA PRO A 435 -16.60 -8.52 11.42
C PRO A 435 -15.60 -7.43 11.84
N ILE A 436 -16.11 -6.26 12.22
CA ILE A 436 -15.27 -5.15 12.70
C ILE A 436 -14.87 -5.27 14.17
N ALA A 437 -15.45 -6.21 14.93
CA ALA A 437 -15.08 -6.36 16.33
C ALA A 437 -13.67 -6.95 16.45
N PRO A 438 -12.83 -6.49 17.40
CA PRO A 438 -13.09 -5.49 18.45
C PRO A 438 -12.73 -4.01 18.15
N HIS A 439 -12.59 -3.58 16.90
CA HIS A 439 -12.25 -2.18 16.55
C HIS A 439 -13.11 -1.14 17.30
N SER A 440 -12.53 0.03 17.57
CA SER A 440 -13.24 1.18 18.15
C SER A 440 -14.52 1.51 17.40
N ASN A 441 -15.55 1.96 18.11
CA ASN A 441 -16.74 2.45 17.45
C ASN A 441 -16.46 3.84 16.85
N VAL A 442 -16.70 3.99 15.56
CA VAL A 442 -16.57 5.28 14.88
C VAL A 442 -17.93 5.68 14.37
N ASN A 443 -18.52 6.69 15.01
CA ASN A 443 -19.67 7.38 14.45
C ASN A 443 -19.14 8.51 13.59
N SER A 444 -19.18 8.28 12.28
CA SER A 444 -18.81 9.30 11.30
C SER A 444 -19.81 9.31 10.16
N SER A 445 -20.31 10.50 9.82
CA SER A 445 -20.67 10.85 8.44
C SER A 445 -19.43 11.32 7.64
N ILE A 446 -18.23 11.24 8.23
CA ILE A 446 -17.03 11.96 7.77
C ILE A 446 -15.72 11.16 7.93
N LEU A 447 -15.68 9.89 7.54
CA LEU A 447 -14.45 9.40 6.90
C LEU A 447 -14.31 10.07 5.52
N LEU A 448 -14.19 11.41 5.54
CA LEU A 448 -13.97 12.45 4.52
C LEU A 448 -14.65 12.31 3.13
N PRO A 449 -14.98 13.43 2.47
CA PRO A 449 -15.90 13.44 1.35
C PRO A 449 -15.25 12.87 0.10
N VAL A 450 -15.58 11.63 -0.26
CA VAL A 450 -15.86 11.38 -1.67
C VAL A 450 -17.15 12.16 -1.92
N LYS A 451 -17.05 13.39 -2.46
CA LYS A 451 -18.23 14.10 -2.97
C LYS A 451 -18.84 13.21 -4.05
N GLY A 452 -19.89 12.47 -3.70
CA GLY A 452 -20.81 11.88 -4.65
C GLY A 452 -21.51 12.98 -5.46
N PRO A 453 -22.03 12.67 -6.65
CA PRO A 453 -22.71 13.64 -7.49
C PRO A 453 -24.10 14.09 -6.99
N ASP A 454 -24.67 13.45 -5.95
CA ASP A 454 -26.05 13.69 -5.49
C ASP A 454 -26.13 13.87 -3.95
N ASP A 455 -26.80 14.94 -3.52
CA ASP A 455 -26.88 15.47 -2.14
C ASP A 455 -27.92 14.78 -1.22
N ASP A 456 -28.46 13.60 -1.58
CA ASP A 456 -29.65 13.03 -0.92
C ASP A 456 -29.39 11.90 0.13
N VAL A 457 -28.21 11.84 0.75
CA VAL A 457 -27.99 10.98 1.93
C VAL A 457 -27.90 11.84 3.19
N PRO A 458 -28.68 11.55 4.26
CA PRO A 458 -28.70 12.38 5.46
C PRO A 458 -27.32 12.43 6.12
N VAL A 459 -26.68 13.60 6.06
CA VAL A 459 -25.39 13.89 6.70
C VAL A 459 -25.65 14.10 8.19
N SER A 460 -25.12 13.21 9.04
CA SER A 460 -25.11 13.39 10.50
C SER A 460 -24.17 14.55 10.91
N ASP A 461 -24.31 15.05 12.14
CA ASP A 461 -23.92 16.38 12.69
C ASP A 461 -22.46 16.91 12.58
N ASP A 462 -21.72 16.52 11.54
CA ASP A 462 -20.36 16.96 11.20
C ASP A 462 -19.30 16.71 12.29
N LYS A 463 -19.47 15.72 13.17
CA LYS A 463 -18.47 15.36 14.20
C LYS A 463 -17.96 13.94 14.04
N PHE A 464 -16.68 13.80 13.70
CA PHE A 464 -15.93 12.55 13.84
C PHE A 464 -15.82 12.18 15.32
N ARG A 465 -16.41 11.05 15.72
CA ARG A 465 -16.35 10.56 17.10
C ARG A 465 -15.84 9.14 17.13
N VAL A 466 -14.66 8.96 17.71
CA VAL A 466 -14.17 7.63 18.12
C VAL A 466 -14.54 7.43 19.57
N SER A 467 -15.13 6.28 19.87
CA SER A 467 -15.48 5.87 21.22
C SER A 467 -15.01 4.44 21.49
N ILE A 468 -15.16 3.99 22.73
CA ILE A 468 -14.99 2.58 23.07
C ILE A 468 -15.85 1.70 22.14
N PRO A 469 -15.40 0.48 21.80
CA PRO A 469 -16.21 -0.47 21.05
C PRO A 469 -17.55 -0.71 21.74
N LEU A 470 -18.60 -0.82 20.94
CA LEU A 470 -19.94 -1.09 21.44
C LEU A 470 -20.21 -2.59 21.38
N ALA A 471 -20.66 -3.15 22.49
CA ALA A 471 -21.05 -4.55 22.58
C ALA A 471 -22.48 -4.77 22.05
N ALA A 472 -22.81 -6.00 21.70
CA ALA A 472 -24.21 -6.38 21.57
C ALA A 472 -24.89 -6.20 22.94
N LYS A 473 -26.16 -5.78 22.96
CA LYS A 473 -26.91 -5.55 24.22
C LYS A 473 -26.82 -6.71 25.21
N ARG A 474 -26.78 -7.95 24.70
CA ARG A 474 -26.67 -9.18 25.48
C ARG A 474 -25.31 -9.40 26.17
N HIS A 475 -24.30 -8.59 25.86
CA HIS A 475 -22.93 -8.73 26.38
C HIS A 475 -22.46 -7.50 27.17
N GLU A 476 -23.27 -6.43 27.26
CA GLU A 476 -22.88 -5.15 27.88
C GLU A 476 -22.45 -5.25 29.35
N TYR A 477 -22.92 -6.27 30.07
CA TYR A 477 -22.64 -6.49 31.50
C TYR A 477 -21.43 -7.39 31.77
N LEU A 478 -20.79 -7.95 30.75
CA LEU A 478 -19.70 -8.90 30.95
C LEU A 478 -18.40 -8.19 31.36
N PHE A 479 -17.51 -8.89 32.06
CA PHE A 479 -16.12 -8.46 32.30
C PHE A 479 -15.94 -7.08 32.97
N GLU A 480 -16.85 -6.68 33.87
CA GLU A 480 -16.78 -5.36 34.54
C GLU A 480 -15.47 -5.09 35.29
N ASP A 481 -14.82 -6.15 35.76
CA ASP A 481 -13.55 -6.10 36.50
C ASP A 481 -12.31 -6.30 35.61
N ALA A 482 -12.49 -6.57 34.31
CA ALA A 482 -11.37 -6.77 33.40
C ALA A 482 -10.60 -5.47 33.21
N LYS A 483 -9.27 -5.58 33.20
CA LYS A 483 -8.34 -4.46 33.02
C LYS A 483 -7.35 -4.84 31.95
N VAL A 484 -6.84 -3.83 31.25
CA VAL A 484 -5.70 -4.06 30.36
C VAL A 484 -4.57 -4.70 31.19
N PRO A 485 -3.92 -5.77 30.70
CA PRO A 485 -2.81 -6.39 31.42
C PRO A 485 -1.76 -5.37 31.84
N ARG A 486 -1.45 -5.36 33.14
CA ARG A 486 -0.49 -4.43 33.76
C ARG A 486 0.94 -4.95 33.61
N THR A 487 1.34 -5.24 32.38
CA THR A 487 2.70 -5.65 32.01
C THR A 487 3.69 -4.51 32.24
N GLU A 488 4.99 -4.82 32.18
CA GLU A 488 6.06 -3.84 32.40
C GLU A 488 5.98 -2.61 31.47
N ASN A 489 5.51 -2.82 30.24
CA ASN A 489 5.36 -1.76 29.25
C ASN A 489 4.00 -1.03 29.31
N PHE A 490 3.06 -1.41 30.19
CA PHE A 490 1.69 -0.87 30.25
C PHE A 490 1.57 0.63 30.51
N ASN A 491 2.52 1.28 31.19
CA ASN A 491 2.60 2.76 31.37
C ASN A 491 3.91 3.06 32.13
N PRO A 492 5.08 2.76 31.56
CA PRO A 492 6.33 2.66 32.30
C PRO A 492 6.74 4.01 32.91
N ASP A 493 7.47 3.97 34.02
CA ASP A 493 7.97 5.18 34.71
C ASP A 493 8.95 5.98 33.86
N LYS A 494 9.67 5.30 32.96
CA LYS A 494 10.53 5.91 31.94
C LYS A 494 9.98 5.60 30.56
N PRO A 495 9.90 6.58 29.64
CA PRO A 495 9.52 6.29 28.27
C PRO A 495 10.65 5.53 27.55
N SER A 496 10.26 4.68 26.59
CA SER A 496 11.14 3.95 25.66
C SER A 496 10.72 4.27 24.22
N GLY A 497 11.32 3.63 23.23
CA GLY A 497 11.00 3.82 21.81
C GLY A 497 12.01 4.71 21.10
N ALA A 498 11.63 5.09 19.89
CA ALA A 498 12.22 6.16 19.11
C ALA A 498 11.20 7.29 18.84
N ASP A 499 11.71 8.41 18.35
CA ASP A 499 10.95 9.54 17.83
C ASP A 499 9.90 10.07 18.82
N TRP A 500 8.63 10.17 18.40
CA TRP A 500 7.54 10.78 19.15
C TRP A 500 7.05 9.89 20.30
N ILE A 501 7.28 8.57 20.21
CA ILE A 501 6.84 7.61 21.24
C ILE A 501 7.65 7.81 22.52
N ARG A 502 8.97 7.99 22.39
CA ARG A 502 9.87 8.27 23.54
C ARG A 502 9.55 9.60 24.23
N ARG A 503 8.81 10.48 23.57
CA ARG A 503 8.41 11.80 24.10
C ARG A 503 7.02 11.79 24.75
N GLN A 504 6.33 10.64 24.77
CA GLN A 504 5.00 10.56 25.37
C GLN A 504 5.05 10.80 26.89
N PRO A 505 4.18 11.69 27.42
CA PRO A 505 4.04 11.85 28.86
C PRO A 505 3.44 10.58 29.46
N LYS A 506 3.70 10.38 30.76
CA LYS A 506 3.10 9.27 31.49
C LYS A 506 1.58 9.45 31.51
N LEU A 507 0.84 8.37 31.26
CA LEU A 507 -0.62 8.40 31.29
C LEU A 507 -1.12 8.67 32.71
N THR A 508 -2.12 9.53 32.83
CA THR A 508 -2.79 9.86 34.10
C THR A 508 -3.72 8.72 34.55
N ASP A 509 -4.15 8.75 35.81
CA ASP A 509 -5.14 7.80 36.32
C ASP A 509 -6.46 7.86 35.53
N GLU A 510 -6.85 9.04 35.01
CA GLU A 510 -8.03 9.18 34.17
C GLU A 510 -7.85 8.49 32.82
N ASN A 511 -6.66 8.60 32.21
CA ASN A 511 -6.32 7.88 30.99
C ASN A 511 -6.40 6.36 31.22
N VAL A 512 -5.75 5.89 32.28
CA VAL A 512 -5.71 4.46 32.63
C VAL A 512 -7.11 3.90 32.88
N ALA A 513 -7.97 4.63 33.62
CA ALA A 513 -9.34 4.22 33.88
C ALA A 513 -10.20 4.17 32.59
N TYR A 514 -10.04 5.13 31.68
CA TYR A 514 -10.70 5.10 30.38
C TYR A 514 -10.21 3.94 29.53
N ASN A 515 -8.90 3.68 29.51
CA ASN A 515 -8.27 2.62 28.75
C ASN A 515 -8.75 1.23 29.22
N ASP A 516 -8.96 1.04 30.54
CA ASP A 516 -9.61 -0.17 31.06
C ASP A 516 -11.05 -0.32 30.53
N LYS A 517 -11.83 0.77 30.47
CA LYS A 517 -13.18 0.73 29.89
C LYS A 517 -13.16 0.45 28.39
N HIS A 518 -12.16 0.97 27.68
CA HIS A 518 -11.96 0.67 26.27
C HIS A 518 -11.69 -0.83 26.06
N TYR A 519 -10.77 -1.39 26.85
CA TYR A 519 -10.47 -2.83 26.85
C TYR A 519 -11.69 -3.70 27.19
N GLN A 520 -12.49 -3.33 28.19
CA GLN A 520 -13.75 -4.00 28.49
C GLN A 520 -14.71 -3.99 27.27
N GLY A 521 -14.84 -2.84 26.59
CA GLY A 521 -15.63 -2.72 25.37
C GLY A 521 -15.19 -3.70 24.27
N ARG A 522 -13.87 -3.80 24.05
CA ARG A 522 -13.27 -4.75 23.10
C ARG A 522 -13.63 -6.20 23.41
N LEU A 523 -13.41 -6.63 24.66
CA LEU A 523 -13.73 -8.01 25.10
C LEU A 523 -15.21 -8.35 24.95
N ARG A 524 -16.09 -7.39 25.23
CA ARG A 524 -17.55 -7.56 25.11
C ARG A 524 -17.99 -7.63 23.65
N ALA A 525 -17.42 -6.80 22.76
CA ALA A 525 -17.70 -6.84 21.33
C ALA A 525 -17.27 -8.18 20.70
N LEU A 526 -16.14 -8.75 21.17
CA LEU A 526 -15.65 -10.06 20.72
C LEU A 526 -16.62 -11.22 21.03
N GLN A 527 -17.50 -11.10 22.03
CA GLN A 527 -18.44 -12.19 22.34
C GLN A 527 -19.39 -12.50 21.18
N ALA A 528 -19.80 -11.49 20.40
CA ALA A 528 -20.61 -11.72 19.21
C ALA A 528 -19.81 -12.42 18.10
N VAL A 529 -18.49 -12.22 18.02
CA VAL A 529 -17.61 -12.97 17.10
C VAL A 529 -17.47 -14.42 17.58
N ASP A 530 -17.36 -14.63 18.90
CA ASP A 530 -17.29 -15.95 19.52
C ASP A 530 -18.52 -16.79 19.15
N GLU A 531 -19.71 -16.20 19.30
CA GLU A 531 -21.00 -16.81 18.91
C GLU A 531 -21.12 -17.02 17.38
N LEU A 532 -20.62 -16.07 16.57
CA LEU A 532 -20.59 -16.19 15.11
C LEU A 532 -19.79 -17.44 14.68
N VAL A 533 -18.59 -17.62 15.25
CA VAL A 533 -17.73 -18.74 14.89
C VAL A 533 -18.33 -20.07 15.36
N ASP A 534 -18.95 -20.11 16.54
CA ASP A 534 -19.63 -21.31 17.03
C ASP A 534 -20.75 -21.74 16.06
N GLY A 535 -21.64 -20.81 15.69
CA GLY A 535 -22.74 -21.10 14.76
C GLY A 535 -22.27 -21.48 13.35
N LEU A 536 -21.14 -20.92 12.90
CA LEU A 536 -20.48 -21.33 11.65
C LEU A 536 -20.04 -22.79 11.72
N VAL A 537 -19.35 -23.19 12.79
CA VAL A 537 -18.87 -24.56 12.97
C VAL A 537 -20.05 -25.54 13.10
N GLU A 538 -21.08 -25.21 13.88
CA GLU A 538 -22.29 -26.04 14.01
C GLU A 538 -22.99 -26.28 12.68
N ARG A 539 -23.03 -25.27 11.80
CA ARG A 539 -23.60 -25.41 10.44
C ARG A 539 -22.75 -26.32 9.56
N LEU A 540 -21.43 -26.19 9.60
CA LEU A 540 -20.52 -27.09 8.90
C LEU A 540 -20.67 -28.55 9.38
N GLU A 541 -20.87 -28.77 10.70
CA GLU A 541 -21.18 -30.09 11.29
C GLU A 541 -22.51 -30.64 10.79
N LYS A 542 -23.57 -29.81 10.82
CA LYS A 542 -24.92 -30.18 10.38
C LYS A 542 -24.96 -30.58 8.90
N HIS A 543 -24.19 -29.90 8.06
CA HIS A 543 -24.04 -30.24 6.65
C HIS A 543 -23.07 -31.40 6.39
N GLY A 544 -22.38 -31.90 7.42
CA GLY A 544 -21.46 -33.03 7.31
C GLY A 544 -20.17 -32.74 6.53
N ILE A 545 -19.76 -31.46 6.44
CA ILE A 545 -18.62 -31.02 5.63
C ILE A 545 -17.45 -30.45 6.45
N LEU A 546 -17.58 -30.39 7.78
CA LEU A 546 -16.56 -29.83 8.67
C LEU A 546 -15.20 -30.54 8.54
N ASP A 547 -15.19 -31.87 8.36
CA ASP A 547 -13.97 -32.66 8.24
C ASP A 547 -13.20 -32.43 6.93
N ASN A 548 -13.85 -31.81 5.94
CA ASN A 548 -13.24 -31.40 4.66
C ASN A 548 -13.16 -29.86 4.55
N THR A 549 -13.19 -29.14 5.67
CA THR A 549 -13.15 -27.67 5.68
C THR A 549 -11.98 -27.16 6.51
N TYR A 550 -11.14 -26.30 5.91
CA TYR A 550 -10.18 -25.50 6.65
C TYR A 550 -10.84 -24.22 7.14
N ILE A 551 -10.63 -23.88 8.41
CA ILE A 551 -11.06 -22.63 9.03
C ILE A 551 -9.81 -21.89 9.48
N PHE A 552 -9.61 -20.70 8.92
CA PHE A 552 -8.57 -19.75 9.32
C PHE A 552 -9.24 -18.66 10.16
N TYR A 553 -8.67 -18.34 11.31
CA TYR A 553 -9.09 -17.24 12.17
C TYR A 553 -7.87 -16.36 12.47
N THR A 554 -7.95 -15.09 12.11
CA THR A 554 -6.91 -14.09 12.38
C THR A 554 -7.51 -12.69 12.39
N THR A 555 -6.66 -11.67 12.48
CA THR A 555 -7.03 -10.25 12.43
C THR A 555 -6.16 -9.49 11.43
N ASP A 556 -6.59 -8.33 10.93
CA ASP A 556 -5.77 -7.53 10.02
C ASP A 556 -4.55 -6.94 10.71
N ASN A 557 -4.67 -6.48 11.95
CA ASN A 557 -3.55 -6.01 12.76
C ASN A 557 -3.83 -6.17 14.25
N GLY A 558 -2.80 -5.98 15.06
CA GLY A 558 -2.91 -5.95 16.51
C GLY A 558 -3.42 -4.59 17.00
N TYR A 559 -3.24 -4.35 18.30
CA TYR A 559 -3.73 -3.16 18.97
C TYR A 559 -3.00 -2.95 20.30
N HIS A 560 -2.60 -1.72 20.60
CA HIS A 560 -2.05 -1.35 21.89
C HIS A 560 -3.05 -0.52 22.71
N ILE A 561 -3.01 -0.69 24.03
CA ILE A 561 -3.75 0.10 24.99
C ILE A 561 -2.86 0.39 26.20
N SER A 562 -2.34 1.61 26.30
CA SER A 562 -1.43 2.06 27.36
C SER A 562 0.01 1.58 27.21
N GLN A 563 0.28 0.47 26.51
CA GLN A 563 1.66 0.03 26.27
C GLN A 563 2.49 1.18 25.67
N HIS A 564 3.73 1.35 26.14
CA HIS A 564 4.61 2.46 25.77
C HIS A 564 4.04 3.86 26.05
N ARG A 565 3.08 3.97 26.98
CA ARG A 565 2.30 5.18 27.30
C ARG A 565 1.37 5.62 26.16
N LEU A 566 1.09 4.75 25.20
CA LEU A 566 0.25 5.05 24.06
C LEU A 566 -1.23 4.96 24.44
N GLN A 567 -2.05 5.86 23.90
CA GLN A 567 -3.50 5.72 23.98
C GLN A 567 -3.96 4.52 23.12
N PRO A 568 -5.20 4.01 23.27
CA PRO A 568 -5.78 3.03 22.35
C PRO A 568 -5.48 3.39 20.88
N GLY A 569 -4.91 2.44 20.14
CA GLY A 569 -4.47 2.66 18.76
C GLY A 569 -3.64 1.52 18.18
N LYS A 570 -3.04 1.81 17.03
CA LYS A 570 -2.20 0.92 16.22
C LYS A 570 -1.11 1.74 15.51
N GLU A 571 -0.64 1.32 14.33
CA GLU A 571 0.36 2.02 13.51
C GLU A 571 1.81 1.99 14.03
N CYS A 572 2.10 1.30 15.14
CA CYS A 572 3.46 1.14 15.67
C CYS A 572 4.03 -0.25 15.32
N GLY A 573 5.35 -0.38 15.36
CA GLY A 573 6.02 -1.66 15.11
C GLY A 573 6.19 -2.53 16.35
N TYR A 574 5.51 -2.21 17.46
CA TYR A 574 5.57 -2.98 18.70
C TYR A 574 4.78 -4.29 18.58
N GLU A 575 5.17 -5.31 19.35
CA GLU A 575 4.55 -6.65 19.34
C GLU A 575 3.04 -6.61 19.48
N GLU A 576 2.50 -5.71 20.29
CA GLU A 576 1.05 -5.52 20.46
C GLU A 576 0.31 -5.20 19.16
N ASP A 577 0.98 -4.50 18.23
CA ASP A 577 0.42 -4.03 16.96
C ASP A 577 0.68 -5.00 15.80
N ILE A 578 1.82 -5.69 15.83
CA ILE A 578 2.27 -6.50 14.69
C ILE A 578 2.13 -8.01 14.89
N ASN A 579 2.20 -8.53 16.12
CA ASN A 579 2.10 -9.97 16.38
C ASN A 579 0.67 -10.30 16.79
N ILE A 580 0.02 -11.07 15.93
CA ILE A 580 -1.43 -11.24 15.91
C ILE A 580 -1.80 -12.72 16.00
N PRO A 581 -3.00 -13.06 16.51
CA PRO A 581 -3.45 -14.44 16.54
C PRO A 581 -3.63 -14.99 15.12
N LEU A 582 -3.12 -16.19 14.87
CA LEU A 582 -3.54 -17.05 13.76
C LEU A 582 -3.87 -18.42 14.30
N ILE A 583 -5.11 -18.85 14.11
CA ILE A 583 -5.60 -20.19 14.42
C ILE A 583 -6.02 -20.84 13.13
N VAL A 584 -5.53 -22.06 12.88
CA VAL A 584 -5.96 -22.86 11.73
C VAL A 584 -6.52 -24.18 12.24
N ARG A 585 -7.72 -24.51 11.80
CA ARG A 585 -8.37 -25.81 12.01
C ARG A 585 -8.63 -26.44 10.64
N GLY A 586 -8.46 -27.75 10.50
CA GLY A 586 -8.86 -28.44 9.27
C GLY A 586 -8.23 -29.82 9.10
N PRO A 587 -8.42 -30.45 7.93
CA PRO A 587 -7.80 -31.72 7.60
C PRO A 587 -6.30 -31.72 7.88
N SER A 588 -5.78 -32.77 8.54
CA SER A 588 -4.36 -32.94 8.85
C SER A 588 -3.72 -31.87 9.74
N VAL A 589 -4.46 -30.86 10.20
CA VAL A 589 -3.97 -29.86 11.15
C VAL A 589 -3.96 -30.49 12.55
N PRO A 590 -2.85 -30.42 13.30
CA PRO A 590 -2.80 -30.93 14.67
C PRO A 590 -3.87 -30.27 15.54
N LYS A 591 -4.60 -31.07 16.32
CA LYS A 591 -5.56 -30.58 17.32
C LYS A 591 -4.84 -30.19 18.60
N GLY A 592 -5.25 -29.09 19.24
CA GLY A 592 -4.60 -28.52 20.43
C GLY A 592 -3.14 -28.13 20.18
N GLY A 593 -2.78 -27.94 18.91
CA GLY A 593 -1.41 -27.63 18.50
C GLY A 593 -1.04 -26.21 18.86
N VAL A 594 0.22 -26.00 19.24
CA VAL A 594 0.81 -24.67 19.37
C VAL A 594 2.15 -24.71 18.66
N THR A 595 2.38 -23.77 17.76
CA THR A 595 3.63 -23.69 17.00
C THR A 595 4.27 -22.31 17.09
N GLU A 596 5.60 -22.33 17.03
CA GLU A 596 6.49 -21.17 16.99
C GLU A 596 6.92 -20.83 15.56
N ALA A 597 6.30 -21.46 14.55
CA ALA A 597 6.55 -21.16 13.15
C ALA A 597 6.30 -19.67 12.84
N VAL A 598 7.28 -19.05 12.20
CA VAL A 598 7.28 -17.61 11.88
C VAL A 598 6.53 -17.39 10.57
N THR A 599 5.38 -16.75 10.64
CA THR A 599 4.49 -16.57 9.49
C THR A 599 4.02 -15.13 9.42
N ALA A 600 3.57 -14.70 8.25
CA ALA A 600 3.05 -13.35 8.04
C ALA A 600 1.81 -13.35 7.14
N HIS A 601 1.05 -12.24 7.11
CA HIS A 601 -0.16 -12.12 6.27
C HIS A 601 0.06 -12.47 4.80
N VAL A 602 1.22 -12.13 4.24
CA VAL A 602 1.58 -12.44 2.85
C VAL A 602 1.65 -13.95 2.55
N ASP A 603 1.63 -14.80 3.58
CA ASP A 603 1.70 -16.26 3.49
C ASP A 603 0.33 -16.93 3.35
N LEU A 604 -0.74 -16.21 3.68
CA LEU A 604 -2.10 -16.76 3.68
C LEU A 604 -2.57 -17.09 2.26
N VAL A 605 -2.33 -16.20 1.29
CA VAL A 605 -2.64 -16.44 -0.13
C VAL A 605 -1.96 -17.70 -0.68
N PRO A 606 -0.62 -17.83 -0.64
CA PRO A 606 0.02 -19.04 -1.17
C PRO A 606 -0.43 -20.30 -0.41
N THR A 607 -0.75 -20.21 0.88
CA THR A 607 -1.33 -21.33 1.64
C THR A 607 -2.70 -21.74 1.10
N ILE A 608 -3.62 -20.78 0.96
CA ILE A 608 -4.98 -21.01 0.48
C ILE A 608 -4.97 -21.56 -0.96
N LEU A 609 -4.13 -21.01 -1.83
CA LEU A 609 -3.99 -21.51 -3.20
C LEU A 609 -3.42 -22.93 -3.23
N SER A 610 -2.44 -23.24 -2.38
CA SER A 610 -1.91 -24.60 -2.26
C SER A 610 -2.99 -25.60 -1.80
N LEU A 611 -3.86 -25.21 -0.86
CA LEU A 611 -4.99 -26.03 -0.41
C LEU A 611 -6.03 -26.23 -1.51
N ALA A 612 -6.26 -25.19 -2.32
CA ALA A 612 -7.17 -25.23 -3.47
C ALA A 612 -6.65 -26.05 -4.66
N GLY A 613 -5.38 -26.47 -4.63
CA GLY A 613 -4.70 -27.09 -5.77
C GLY A 613 -4.45 -26.11 -6.92
N ALA A 614 -4.41 -24.81 -6.63
CA ALA A 614 -4.14 -23.74 -7.58
C ALA A 614 -2.63 -23.48 -7.69
N PRO A 615 -2.12 -23.04 -8.85
CA PRO A 615 -0.71 -22.77 -9.04
C PRO A 615 -0.24 -21.60 -8.16
N LEU A 616 0.90 -21.78 -7.50
CA LEU A 616 1.61 -20.69 -6.84
C LEU A 616 2.25 -19.76 -7.87
N ARG A 617 2.41 -18.49 -7.50
CA ARG A 617 2.96 -17.46 -8.37
C ARG A 617 4.33 -17.01 -7.88
N ALA A 618 5.22 -16.70 -8.81
CA ALA A 618 6.58 -16.25 -8.50
C ALA A 618 6.63 -14.82 -7.94
N ASP A 619 5.54 -14.05 -8.11
CA ASP A 619 5.42 -12.66 -7.66
C ASP A 619 4.76 -12.52 -6.28
N PHE A 620 4.58 -13.63 -5.54
CA PHE A 620 4.21 -13.60 -4.12
C PHE A 620 5.42 -13.30 -3.25
N ASP A 621 5.22 -12.42 -2.27
CA ASP A 621 6.25 -12.04 -1.31
C ASP A 621 6.31 -13.02 -0.13
N GLY A 622 5.22 -13.79 0.09
CA GLY A 622 5.12 -14.85 1.09
C GLY A 622 5.30 -16.26 0.55
N ALA A 623 5.18 -17.25 1.43
CA ALA A 623 5.29 -18.68 1.14
C ALA A 623 4.27 -19.49 1.94
N PRO A 624 3.87 -20.70 1.50
CA PRO A 624 2.87 -21.50 2.21
C PRO A 624 3.23 -21.80 3.67
N ILE A 625 2.23 -21.69 4.55
CA ILE A 625 2.31 -22.03 5.97
C ILE A 625 2.27 -23.56 6.12
N PRO A 626 3.11 -24.16 6.98
CA PRO A 626 3.11 -25.58 7.30
C PRO A 626 1.90 -25.89 8.18
N LEU A 627 0.99 -26.72 7.68
CA LEU A 627 -0.26 -27.01 8.38
C LEU A 627 -0.28 -28.37 9.06
N SER A 628 0.49 -29.35 8.56
CA SER A 628 0.49 -30.72 9.08
C SER A 628 1.57 -30.96 10.13
N THR A 629 1.41 -31.99 10.97
CA THR A 629 2.46 -32.41 11.92
C THR A 629 3.79 -32.61 11.21
N LYS A 630 3.78 -33.26 10.04
CA LYS A 630 4.99 -33.49 9.24
C LYS A 630 5.65 -32.17 8.84
N ASP A 631 4.88 -31.26 8.23
CA ASP A 631 5.40 -29.98 7.74
C ASP A 631 5.95 -29.13 8.91
N LEU A 632 5.26 -29.14 10.06
CA LEU A 632 5.67 -28.44 11.27
C LEU A 632 6.93 -29.03 11.91
N THR A 633 7.15 -30.34 11.81
CA THR A 633 8.37 -30.99 12.29
C THR A 633 9.56 -30.82 11.36
N GLU A 634 9.34 -30.78 10.04
CA GLU A 634 10.40 -30.67 9.03
C GLU A 634 10.90 -29.22 8.87
N SER A 635 10.01 -28.23 9.08
CA SER A 635 10.30 -26.80 8.95
C SER A 635 9.74 -26.01 10.14
N PRO A 636 10.31 -26.17 11.35
CA PRO A 636 9.78 -25.54 12.58
C PRO A 636 9.87 -24.01 12.54
N LEU A 637 10.83 -23.48 11.78
CA LEU A 637 10.95 -22.07 11.43
C LEU A 637 10.81 -21.96 9.92
N THR A 638 9.60 -21.65 9.46
CA THR A 638 9.22 -21.46 8.05
C THR A 638 10.00 -20.36 7.34
N ARG A 639 10.47 -19.38 8.12
CA ARG A 639 11.41 -18.32 7.76
C ARG A 639 12.06 -17.81 9.03
N GLU A 640 13.13 -17.05 8.89
CA GLU A 640 13.78 -16.38 10.02
C GLU A 640 13.25 -14.94 10.21
N HIS A 641 12.73 -14.30 9.17
CA HIS A 641 12.44 -12.86 9.17
C HIS A 641 11.00 -12.54 8.78
N VAL A 642 10.48 -11.40 9.24
CA VAL A 642 9.26 -10.75 8.75
C VAL A 642 9.56 -9.28 8.49
N ASN A 643 9.16 -8.79 7.31
CA ASN A 643 9.20 -7.37 7.00
C ASN A 643 8.00 -6.66 7.63
N VAL A 644 8.26 -5.55 8.33
CA VAL A 644 7.25 -4.71 8.96
C VAL A 644 7.45 -3.28 8.43
N GLU A 645 6.38 -2.65 7.97
CA GLU A 645 6.46 -1.35 7.32
C GLU A 645 5.22 -0.48 7.54
N TYR A 646 5.46 0.82 7.63
CA TYR A 646 4.40 1.79 7.84
C TYR A 646 4.81 3.17 7.29
N TRP A 647 3.81 3.96 6.85
CA TRP A 647 4.00 5.31 6.33
C TRP A 647 2.98 6.29 6.92
N GLY A 648 3.42 7.54 7.11
CA GLY A 648 2.54 8.67 7.35
C GLY A 648 2.39 9.06 8.80
N TRP A 649 1.23 8.77 9.40
CA TRP A 649 0.81 9.39 10.65
C TRP A 649 0.09 8.42 11.57
N ALA A 650 0.41 8.45 12.87
CA ALA A 650 -0.33 7.71 13.88
C ALA A 650 -1.57 8.48 14.34
N ILE A 651 -2.61 7.76 14.77
CA ILE A 651 -3.83 8.34 15.38
C ILE A 651 -4.25 7.56 16.61
N THR A 652 -4.71 8.31 17.61
CA THR A 652 -5.35 7.68 18.76
C THR A 652 -6.83 7.48 18.54
N GLU A 653 -7.29 6.28 18.89
CA GLU A 653 -8.69 5.88 18.95
C GLU A 653 -9.29 6.10 20.36
N SER A 654 -8.80 7.11 21.06
CA SER A 654 -9.20 7.49 22.41
C SER A 654 -9.92 8.83 22.44
N LYS A 655 -10.64 9.08 23.54
CA LYS A 655 -11.11 10.44 23.88
C LYS A 655 -9.95 11.38 24.24
N PHE A 656 -8.76 10.87 24.56
CA PHE A 656 -7.54 11.65 24.87
C PHE A 656 -6.57 11.73 23.69
N GLY A 657 -5.77 12.79 23.60
CA GLY A 657 -4.73 12.94 22.59
C GLY A 657 -3.39 12.32 22.98
N PHE A 658 -2.40 12.49 22.11
CA PHE A 658 -0.98 12.27 22.36
C PHE A 658 -0.36 13.48 23.06
N ASN A 659 0.89 13.36 23.51
CA ASN A 659 1.69 14.45 24.08
C ASN A 659 1.08 15.16 25.32
N GLY A 660 0.01 14.60 25.90
CA GLY A 660 -0.67 15.16 27.07
C GLY A 660 -1.61 16.32 26.76
N ASP A 661 -1.82 16.63 25.49
CA ASP A 661 -2.83 17.59 25.01
C ASP A 661 -3.92 16.87 24.16
N ASP A 662 -4.77 17.63 23.49
CA ASP A 662 -5.84 17.08 22.65
C ASP A 662 -5.39 16.67 21.23
N THR A 663 -4.07 16.65 20.95
CA THR A 663 -3.53 16.29 19.63
C THR A 663 -3.80 14.83 19.32
N LYS A 664 -4.70 14.57 18.37
CA LYS A 664 -5.10 13.20 18.00
C LYS A 664 -4.22 12.51 16.98
N ARG A 665 -3.34 13.25 16.30
CA ARG A 665 -2.54 12.74 15.18
C ARG A 665 -1.09 13.14 15.32
N ILE A 666 -0.18 12.21 15.04
CA ILE A 666 1.25 12.46 14.99
C ILE A 666 1.76 12.14 13.59
N PHE A 667 2.38 13.13 12.94
CA PHE A 667 3.01 12.95 11.63
C PHE A 667 4.43 12.39 11.78
N ASN A 668 5.03 11.99 10.65
CA ASN A 668 6.36 11.39 10.58
C ASN A 668 6.44 10.02 11.29
N ASN A 669 5.35 9.26 11.28
CA ASN A 669 5.31 7.90 11.83
C ASN A 669 5.84 6.85 10.85
N THR A 670 6.58 7.23 9.80
CA THR A 670 7.07 6.31 8.77
C THR A 670 8.29 5.52 9.28
N TYR A 671 8.27 4.19 9.12
CA TYR A 671 9.40 3.33 9.46
C TYR A 671 9.46 2.06 8.59
N LYS A 672 10.67 1.52 8.46
CA LYS A 672 10.93 0.15 7.99
C LYS A 672 11.50 -0.66 9.14
N ALA A 673 11.01 -1.87 9.32
CA ALA A 673 11.41 -2.74 10.41
C ALA A 673 11.51 -4.20 10.00
N LEU A 674 12.28 -4.95 10.77
CA LEU A 674 12.42 -6.39 10.68
C LEU A 674 12.12 -7.03 12.03
N ARG A 675 11.33 -8.09 12.00
CA ARG A 675 11.28 -9.09 13.07
C ARG A 675 12.11 -10.29 12.64
N VAL A 676 13.10 -10.65 13.44
CA VAL A 676 13.98 -11.79 13.18
C VAL A 676 13.90 -12.77 14.34
N VAL A 677 13.60 -14.02 14.03
CA VAL A 677 13.42 -15.10 14.99
C VAL A 677 14.17 -16.32 14.49
N GLY A 678 15.07 -16.83 15.32
CA GLY A 678 15.77 -18.07 15.03
C GLY A 678 16.17 -18.81 16.30
N GLU A 679 17.00 -19.83 16.14
CA GLU A 679 17.48 -20.63 17.26
C GLU A 679 18.40 -19.80 18.17
N GLY A 680 17.88 -19.39 19.33
CA GLY A 680 18.63 -18.63 20.34
C GLY A 680 18.62 -17.11 20.17
N TYR A 681 17.77 -16.55 19.31
CA TYR A 681 17.63 -15.10 19.13
C TYR A 681 16.23 -14.71 18.64
N ASN A 682 15.75 -13.57 19.13
CA ASN A 682 14.45 -13.01 18.80
C ASN A 682 14.56 -11.48 18.85
N LEU A 683 14.57 -10.81 17.70
CA LEU A 683 14.98 -9.41 17.57
C LEU A 683 13.95 -8.57 16.81
N TYR A 684 13.68 -7.36 17.28
CA TYR A 684 13.05 -6.31 16.49
C TYR A 684 14.09 -5.24 16.17
N TYR A 685 14.20 -4.84 14.91
CA TYR A 685 15.04 -3.73 14.48
C TYR A 685 14.27 -2.82 13.53
N SER A 686 14.34 -1.51 13.73
CA SER A 686 13.65 -0.52 12.91
C SER A 686 14.53 0.68 12.57
N VAL A 687 14.22 1.31 11.44
CA VAL A 687 14.73 2.61 11.02
C VAL A 687 13.53 3.50 10.70
N TRP A 688 13.47 4.64 11.37
CA TRP A 688 12.44 5.65 11.20
C TRP A 688 12.80 6.65 10.10
N CYS A 689 11.83 7.35 9.54
CA CYS A 689 12.08 8.38 8.52
C CYS A 689 12.87 9.59 9.05
N THR A 690 12.93 9.75 10.37
CA THR A 690 13.82 10.69 11.06
C THR A 690 15.26 10.17 11.22
N ASN A 691 15.54 8.97 10.71
CA ASN A 691 16.79 8.23 10.85
C ASN A 691 17.13 7.86 12.31
N GLU A 692 16.15 7.90 13.21
CA GLU A 692 16.25 7.22 14.50
C GLU A 692 16.09 5.70 14.31
N HIS A 693 16.75 4.94 15.18
CA HIS A 693 16.84 3.49 15.08
C HIS A 693 16.38 2.85 16.38
N GLU A 694 15.80 1.66 16.27
CA GLU A 694 15.47 0.82 17.42
C GLU A 694 16.05 -0.58 17.27
N LEU A 695 16.51 -1.15 18.38
CA LEU A 695 16.85 -2.57 18.48
C LEU A 695 16.43 -3.10 19.84
N TYR A 696 15.58 -4.13 19.85
CA TYR A 696 15.16 -4.85 21.05
C TYR A 696 15.52 -6.33 20.92
N ASP A 697 16.06 -6.91 21.98
CA ASP A 697 16.13 -8.37 22.14
C ASP A 697 14.86 -8.83 22.85
N MET A 698 13.89 -9.30 22.07
CA MET A 698 12.57 -9.75 22.51
C MET A 698 12.63 -10.98 23.43
N THR A 699 13.79 -11.64 23.54
CA THR A 699 14.00 -12.75 24.50
C THR A 699 14.12 -12.20 25.91
N THR A 700 14.86 -11.11 26.08
CA THR A 700 15.19 -10.51 27.39
C THR A 700 14.38 -9.26 27.70
N ASP A 701 13.83 -8.62 26.68
CA ASP A 701 13.03 -7.40 26.73
C ASP A 701 11.75 -7.59 25.89
N PRO A 702 10.84 -8.50 26.28
CA PRO A 702 9.61 -8.74 25.54
C PRO A 702 8.69 -7.52 25.49
N GLY A 703 8.79 -6.61 26.48
CA GLY A 703 8.04 -5.36 26.52
C GLY A 703 8.65 -4.20 25.71
N GLN A 704 9.76 -4.40 24.99
CA GLN A 704 10.41 -3.38 24.14
C GLN A 704 10.74 -2.06 24.89
N LEU A 705 11.24 -2.17 26.11
CA LEU A 705 11.54 -1.04 26.98
C LEU A 705 12.98 -0.54 26.90
N HIS A 706 13.87 -1.30 26.27
CA HIS A 706 15.30 -1.04 26.24
C HIS A 706 15.83 -0.96 24.81
N ASN A 707 15.67 0.21 24.18
CA ASN A 707 16.23 0.45 22.85
C ASN A 707 17.77 0.47 22.91
N LEU A 708 18.39 -0.63 22.47
CA LEU A 708 19.85 -0.84 22.50
C LEU A 708 20.64 0.09 21.57
N LEU A 709 19.98 0.90 20.74
CA LEU A 709 20.61 1.87 19.84
C LEU A 709 20.41 3.33 20.29
N HIS A 710 19.62 3.57 21.33
CA HIS A 710 19.42 4.92 21.83
C HIS A 710 20.62 5.41 22.68
N ALA A 711 20.98 6.69 22.57
CA ALA A 711 22.14 7.26 23.25
C ALA A 711 22.07 7.15 24.79
N ASP A 712 20.88 7.33 25.38
CA ASP A 712 20.66 7.19 26.83
C ASP A 712 20.92 5.77 27.35
N GLU A 713 20.87 4.76 26.46
CA GLU A 713 21.06 3.34 26.79
C GLU A 713 22.48 2.85 26.43
N ALA A 714 23.42 3.76 26.12
CA ALA A 714 24.77 3.40 25.66
C ALA A 714 25.53 2.47 26.63
N ALA A 715 25.31 2.60 27.94
CA ALA A 715 25.93 1.72 28.93
C ALA A 715 25.37 0.28 28.86
N LEU A 716 24.06 0.14 28.68
CA LEU A 716 23.41 -1.16 28.47
C LEU A 716 23.88 -1.77 27.15
N ALA A 717 23.87 -0.98 26.07
CA ALA A 717 24.32 -1.37 24.74
C ALA A 717 25.78 -1.84 24.70
N ALA A 718 26.67 -1.20 25.48
CA ALA A 718 28.09 -1.57 25.54
C ALA A 718 28.33 -2.98 26.12
N GLY A 719 27.44 -3.44 27.01
CA GLY A 719 27.48 -4.79 27.59
C GLY A 719 26.63 -5.82 26.84
N ALA A 720 25.75 -5.39 25.94
CA ALA A 720 24.81 -6.26 25.26
C ALA A 720 25.51 -7.16 24.22
N THR A 721 25.13 -8.43 24.21
CA THR A 721 25.54 -9.40 23.20
C THR A 721 24.33 -10.15 22.67
N ILE A 722 24.26 -10.31 21.34
CA ILE A 722 23.26 -11.13 20.66
C ILE A 722 24.00 -12.31 20.05
N LEU A 723 23.54 -13.54 20.30
CA LEU A 723 24.24 -14.77 19.91
C LEU A 723 25.70 -14.85 20.40
N GLY A 724 26.01 -14.20 21.54
CA GLY A 724 27.36 -14.10 22.07
C GLY A 724 28.28 -13.11 21.33
N TYR A 725 27.76 -12.35 20.36
CA TYR A 725 28.52 -11.33 19.63
C TYR A 725 28.12 -9.92 20.05
N PRO A 726 29.07 -8.97 20.07
CA PRO A 726 28.78 -7.58 20.41
C PRO A 726 27.93 -6.91 19.32
N LEU A 727 27.09 -5.93 19.70
CA LEU A 727 26.18 -5.23 18.78
C LEU A 727 26.87 -4.67 17.53
N LYS A 728 28.10 -4.14 17.66
CA LYS A 728 28.89 -3.63 16.52
C LYS A 728 29.11 -4.66 15.40
N LYS A 729 29.05 -5.95 15.72
CA LYS A 729 29.14 -7.04 14.75
C LYS A 729 27.77 -7.43 14.21
N VAL A 730 26.73 -7.38 15.03
CA VAL A 730 25.37 -7.80 14.66
C VAL A 730 24.66 -6.76 13.81
N LEU A 731 24.75 -5.47 14.19
CA LEU A 731 23.99 -4.38 13.58
C LEU A 731 24.17 -4.26 12.05
N PRO A 732 25.39 -4.33 11.46
CA PRO A 732 25.54 -4.25 10.00
C PRO A 732 24.80 -5.36 9.23
N ARG A 733 24.55 -6.51 9.85
CA ARG A 733 23.80 -7.62 9.23
C ARG A 733 22.31 -7.39 9.27
N LEU A 734 21.80 -6.85 10.38
CA LEU A 734 20.40 -6.43 10.49
C LEU A 734 20.11 -5.30 9.49
N ASP A 735 21.01 -4.32 9.38
CA ASP A 735 20.95 -3.26 8.37
C ASP A 735 20.90 -3.82 6.95
N SER A 736 21.81 -4.74 6.61
CA SER A 736 21.86 -5.32 5.27
C SER A 736 20.61 -6.14 4.96
N LEU A 737 20.07 -6.86 5.94
CA LEU A 737 18.83 -7.61 5.80
C LEU A 737 17.64 -6.66 5.61
N LEU A 738 17.54 -5.58 6.39
CA LEU A 738 16.52 -4.55 6.23
C LEU A 738 16.62 -3.88 4.87
N PHE A 739 17.84 -3.62 4.39
CA PHE A 739 18.08 -3.00 3.10
C PHE A 739 17.53 -3.85 1.96
N VAL A 740 17.66 -5.18 2.02
CA VAL A 740 16.97 -6.06 1.06
C VAL A 740 15.46 -5.97 1.22
N LEU A 741 14.95 -6.10 2.45
CA LEU A 741 13.51 -6.24 2.72
C LEU A 741 12.69 -4.98 2.46
N LYS A 742 13.27 -3.78 2.65
CA LYS A 742 12.54 -2.51 2.46
C LYS A 742 11.98 -2.30 1.04
N SER A 743 12.55 -3.02 0.06
CA SER A 743 12.26 -2.86 -1.37
C SER A 743 12.24 -4.19 -2.14
N CYS A 744 12.12 -5.31 -1.41
CA CYS A 744 12.17 -6.65 -2.01
C CYS A 744 10.96 -6.91 -2.92
N LYS A 745 11.09 -7.85 -3.86
CA LYS A 745 9.95 -8.35 -4.66
C LYS A 745 9.98 -9.86 -4.78
N GLY A 746 8.82 -10.48 -4.69
CA GLY A 746 8.63 -11.91 -4.90
C GLY A 746 9.53 -12.75 -4.01
N THR A 747 10.27 -13.68 -4.61
CA THR A 747 11.18 -14.58 -3.87
C THR A 747 12.29 -13.86 -3.09
N THR A 748 12.64 -12.62 -3.45
CA THR A 748 13.59 -11.83 -2.66
C THR A 748 13.04 -11.52 -1.27
N CYS A 749 11.72 -11.33 -1.14
CA CYS A 749 11.09 -11.08 0.15
C CYS A 749 11.05 -12.31 1.05
N SER A 750 10.80 -13.49 0.47
CA SER A 750 10.78 -14.74 1.23
C SER A 750 12.18 -15.35 1.44
N GLN A 751 13.17 -14.98 0.63
CA GLN A 751 14.55 -15.50 0.70
C GLN A 751 15.62 -14.38 0.62
N PRO A 752 15.61 -13.39 1.54
CA PRO A 752 16.49 -12.23 1.46
C PRO A 752 17.97 -12.58 1.66
N TRP A 753 18.29 -13.61 2.44
CA TRP A 753 19.68 -14.06 2.59
C TRP A 753 20.28 -14.59 1.29
N LYS A 754 19.47 -15.25 0.46
CA LYS A 754 19.88 -15.69 -0.87
C LYS A 754 20.12 -14.50 -1.80
N ALA A 755 19.39 -13.40 -1.60
CA ALA A 755 19.64 -12.14 -2.32
C ALA A 755 20.93 -11.46 -1.86
N LEU A 756 21.41 -11.67 -0.63
CA LEU A 756 22.74 -11.19 -0.18
C LEU A 756 23.87 -12.18 -0.53
N HIS A 757 23.56 -13.47 -0.54
CA HIS A 757 24.50 -14.59 -0.73
C HIS A 757 23.95 -15.57 -1.78
N PRO A 758 24.03 -15.24 -3.08
CA PRO A 758 23.43 -16.02 -4.16
C PRO A 758 24.02 -17.42 -4.31
N THR A 759 25.22 -17.65 -3.76
CA THR A 759 25.86 -18.96 -3.70
C THR A 759 25.27 -19.89 -2.62
N GLY A 760 24.31 -19.44 -1.81
CA GLY A 760 23.55 -20.29 -0.88
C GLY A 760 24.30 -20.70 0.40
N ASN A 761 25.35 -19.97 0.78
CA ASN A 761 26.22 -20.25 1.92
C ASN A 761 25.84 -19.50 3.21
N VAL A 762 24.79 -18.69 3.16
CA VAL A 762 24.19 -17.98 4.29
C VAL A 762 22.68 -17.99 4.09
N GLY A 763 21.96 -18.56 5.06
CA GLY A 763 20.51 -18.61 5.13
C GLY A 763 19.94 -18.08 6.45
N SER A 764 20.78 -17.60 7.36
CA SER A 764 20.36 -17.01 8.64
C SER A 764 21.32 -15.94 9.17
N LEU A 765 20.88 -15.15 10.15
CA LEU A 765 21.71 -14.21 10.90
C LEU A 765 22.88 -14.92 11.59
N LEU A 766 22.65 -16.10 12.15
CA LEU A 766 23.70 -16.89 12.80
C LEU A 766 24.83 -17.22 11.82
N GLU A 767 24.49 -17.65 10.60
CA GLU A 767 25.48 -17.95 9.55
C GLU A 767 26.17 -16.67 9.03
N ALA A 768 25.42 -15.57 8.94
CA ALA A 768 25.93 -14.25 8.55
C ALA A 768 26.99 -13.71 9.53
N LEU A 769 26.98 -14.16 10.80
CA LEU A 769 27.95 -13.75 11.83
C LEU A 769 29.33 -14.40 11.68
N ALA A 770 29.51 -15.35 10.75
CA ALA A 770 30.82 -15.95 10.50
C ALA A 770 31.88 -14.87 10.16
N PRO A 771 33.08 -14.88 10.79
CA PRO A 771 34.08 -13.82 10.64
C PRO A 771 34.48 -13.50 9.20
N ARG A 772 34.43 -14.50 8.30
CA ARG A 772 34.68 -14.29 6.88
C ARG A 772 33.82 -13.17 6.30
N PHE A 773 32.57 -13.01 6.73
CA PHE A 773 31.65 -12.02 6.18
C PHE A 773 31.74 -10.63 6.83
N ASP A 774 32.62 -10.42 7.83
CA ASP A 774 32.66 -9.17 8.60
C ASP A 774 32.87 -7.93 7.73
N GLU A 775 33.84 -7.99 6.81
CA GLU A 775 34.13 -6.86 5.90
C GLU A 775 32.98 -6.59 4.92
N PHE A 776 32.33 -7.65 4.43
CA PHE A 776 31.21 -7.54 3.49
C PHE A 776 30.03 -6.77 4.08
N TYR A 777 29.63 -7.08 5.31
CA TYR A 777 28.47 -6.43 5.94
C TYR A 777 28.76 -4.97 6.33
N VAL A 778 30.01 -4.64 6.66
CA VAL A 778 30.40 -3.26 6.99
C VAL A 778 30.40 -2.37 5.74
N GLN A 779 30.62 -2.94 4.55
CA GLN A 779 30.62 -2.23 3.28
C GLN A 779 29.22 -2.02 2.67
N GLN A 780 28.18 -2.68 3.20
CA GLN A 780 26.84 -2.54 2.63
C GLN A 780 26.25 -1.15 2.89
N THR A 781 25.41 -0.73 1.96
CA THR A 781 24.55 0.43 2.11
C THR A 781 23.63 0.27 3.32
N ARG A 782 23.53 1.31 4.14
CA ARG A 782 22.63 1.32 5.29
C ARG A 782 21.28 1.92 4.91
N VAL A 783 20.24 1.45 5.59
CA VAL A 783 18.91 2.02 5.43
C VAL A 783 18.90 3.40 6.07
N GLN A 784 18.42 4.37 5.30
CA GLN A 784 18.14 5.72 5.74
C GLN A 784 17.01 6.26 4.88
N PHE A 785 16.36 7.31 5.35
CA PHE A 785 15.35 8.06 4.60
C PHE A 785 15.86 9.46 4.31
N ASP A 786 15.48 9.97 3.15
CA ASP A 786 15.77 11.36 2.76
C ASP A 786 14.72 12.31 3.33
N GLN A 787 13.47 11.85 3.48
CA GLN A 787 12.36 12.61 4.02
C GLN A 787 11.23 11.72 4.56
N CYS A 788 10.43 12.27 5.47
CA CYS A 788 9.20 11.64 5.96
C CYS A 788 8.02 11.98 5.05
N GLU A 789 7.50 11.00 4.33
CA GLU A 789 6.33 11.16 3.45
C GLU A 789 5.09 10.44 4.00
N LEU A 790 3.92 10.89 3.53
CA LEU A 790 2.60 10.37 3.93
C LEU A 790 2.24 9.01 3.30
N GLY A 791 3.03 8.55 2.34
CA GLY A 791 2.86 7.26 1.67
C GLY A 791 4.18 6.80 1.05
N HIS A 792 4.14 5.66 0.38
CA HIS A 792 5.33 5.12 -0.27
C HIS A 792 5.69 5.91 -1.54
N ILE A 793 6.73 6.74 -1.42
CA ILE A 793 7.30 7.56 -2.49
C ILE A 793 8.76 7.17 -2.61
N ILE A 794 9.14 6.51 -3.71
CA ILE A 794 10.46 5.88 -3.85
C ILE A 794 11.60 6.90 -3.65
N GLU A 795 11.42 8.13 -4.11
CA GLU A 795 12.41 9.20 -3.98
C GLU A 795 12.62 9.67 -2.52
N ALA A 796 11.69 9.37 -1.62
CA ALA A 796 11.78 9.69 -0.20
C ALA A 796 12.44 8.58 0.64
N GLU A 797 12.38 7.34 0.13
CA GLU A 797 12.81 6.14 0.83
C GLU A 797 14.34 6.05 0.96
N GLY A 798 15.12 6.94 0.34
CA GLY A 798 16.58 6.82 0.29
C GLY A 798 17.03 5.57 -0.50
N PRO A 799 18.14 4.92 -0.12
CA PRO A 799 18.72 3.83 -0.92
C PRO A 799 17.77 2.64 -1.13
N GLN A 800 17.70 2.12 -2.35
CA GLN A 800 16.88 0.98 -2.78
C GLN A 800 17.76 -0.22 -3.17
N PHE A 801 17.40 -1.43 -2.72
CA PHE A 801 18.18 -2.64 -3.00
C PHE A 801 18.31 -2.90 -4.51
N GLU A 802 17.24 -2.69 -5.27
CA GLU A 802 17.21 -2.92 -6.72
C GLU A 802 18.08 -1.93 -7.52
N HIS A 803 18.27 -0.71 -7.03
CA HIS A 803 18.96 0.37 -7.75
C HIS A 803 20.37 0.63 -7.24
N ASP A 804 20.52 0.78 -5.93
CA ASP A 804 21.79 1.16 -5.30
C ASP A 804 22.69 -0.07 -5.05
N GLY A 805 22.11 -1.27 -5.19
CA GLY A 805 22.80 -2.55 -5.19
C GLY A 805 23.39 -2.95 -3.84
N ALA A 806 23.52 -4.26 -3.63
CA ALA A 806 24.44 -4.81 -2.64
C ALA A 806 25.81 -5.06 -3.27
N VAL A 807 26.88 -4.87 -2.50
CA VAL A 807 28.17 -5.48 -2.83
C VAL A 807 28.00 -6.96 -2.54
N TYR A 808 28.11 -7.85 -3.53
CA TYR A 808 28.02 -9.29 -3.30
C TYR A 808 29.28 -9.85 -2.66
N TRP A 809 29.15 -10.97 -1.95
CA TRP A 809 30.28 -11.64 -1.33
C TRP A 809 31.36 -11.97 -2.40
N LYS A 810 32.59 -11.47 -2.20
CA LYS A 810 33.73 -11.41 -3.15
C LYS A 810 33.79 -10.21 -4.12
N GLY A 811 33.05 -9.13 -3.83
CA GLY A 811 33.29 -7.82 -4.45
C GLY A 811 32.66 -7.61 -5.83
N SER A 812 31.83 -8.54 -6.29
CA SER A 812 31.02 -8.37 -7.50
C SER A 812 29.81 -7.47 -7.21
N LYS A 813 29.42 -6.61 -8.14
CA LYS A 813 28.22 -5.77 -8.03
C LYS A 813 26.98 -6.52 -8.52
N TRP A 814 25.79 -6.10 -8.11
CA TRP A 814 24.51 -6.64 -8.61
C TRP A 814 24.44 -6.74 -10.14
N SER A 815 24.90 -5.68 -10.83
CA SER A 815 24.98 -5.61 -12.29
C SER A 815 25.85 -6.69 -12.94
N ASP A 816 26.72 -7.34 -12.18
CA ASP A 816 27.60 -8.40 -12.70
C ASP A 816 26.87 -9.76 -12.75
N TRP A 817 25.68 -9.87 -12.17
CA TRP A 817 24.90 -11.10 -12.02
C TRP A 817 23.51 -11.06 -12.68
N THR A 818 23.03 -9.86 -13.03
CA THR A 818 21.78 -9.60 -13.76
C THR A 818 22.08 -9.10 -15.14
#